data_AF-A0A212EK95-F1
#
_entry.id   AF-A0A212EK95-F1
#
_cell.length_a   1.000
_cell.length_b   1.000
_cell.length_c   1.000
_cell.angle_alpha   90.00
_cell.angle_beta   90.00
_cell.angle_gamma   90.00
#
_symmetry.space_group_name_H-M   'P 1'
#
loop_
_entity.id
_entity.type
_entity.pdbx_description
1 polymer ?
#
loop_
_entity_poly.entity_id
_entity_poly.type
_entity_poly.pdbx_seq_one_letter_code
_entity_poly.pdbx_strand_id
1 'polypeptide(L)'
;MKVGFVMDNVETMHDLEKYFNPPRTHMVFVEDPHVYQFPNKIKSYKGDPLVIEGENLIRASDETDVIVTIGTQSCNVTSLTMQQLLCTPPEIQPPNTDENGFQLSDINLPLVVVKIGKNLRFPIGYLHYELLRNYNFPPEAIAGIAAGTFFLVLIFMIVLVMYRRRSTKAEREYKRIQIQMDTLESNVRLECKLAFAELQTDMSDLAADLEHSGIPTLDHVNYVMKVFFPGVSDHPILNVQRQFINTPRTNYDAAMFQFEQLLNNKCFLLSFIDTLESQKTFNIRDKVNVASLLMVILMGKMEYATDILKSLLLPIKHQIEKGVVDAITHEARYSLSEEKLLKEQIDHQIVTLHIVQDDFDDKVQCKVLDCDSISQVKSKILDALFKNTPFSMRPSVHEVDLEWRHGRGGHVTLQDEDLTTKTLNGWRRLNTLAHYGVKESAVMSLISRQNDSFNTPYKIPCKNCTGIYCTNSHIRVYKSDINDQNVHYYHLVKPIEYQHIVNKSSEHSHKAIPEIFLTRLLSTKGTVHKFVDDFFSTILTVNEVLPPAVKWLFDLFDDAARSHGIINPEVVHAWKSNSLPLRFWVNLIKNPDFIFDINKTATVDSSLSVIAQTFMDACSLSEHRLCKDSPSNKLLFAKDLPTYRDMVIQFYQAVSQLPQVSDQELSTSMQQLSVEQLNEFDTLSALKELYIYVSKYREQIIVGLENKMHLAHKLDNVACTLEGDPAAVC
;
A
#
# COMPACT_ATOMS: atom_id res chain seq x y z
N MET A 1 -64.44 1.22 59.03
CA MET A 1 -64.46 0.22 60.10
C MET A 1 -63.60 0.78 61.23
N LYS A 2 -64.13 0.89 62.45
CA LYS A 2 -63.37 1.41 63.58
C LYS A 2 -62.67 0.24 64.27
N VAL A 3 -61.36 0.34 64.44
CA VAL A 3 -60.58 -0.66 65.15
C VAL A 3 -60.54 -0.26 66.62
N GLY A 4 -60.82 -1.21 67.50
CA GLY A 4 -60.79 -1.03 68.93
C GLY A 4 -60.47 -2.34 69.62
N PHE A 5 -59.84 -2.24 70.78
CA PHE A 5 -59.56 -3.39 71.64
C PHE A 5 -60.61 -3.47 72.74
N VAL A 6 -61.21 -4.66 72.89
CA VAL A 6 -62.05 -4.97 74.06
C VAL A 6 -61.11 -5.35 75.20
N MET A 7 -60.90 -4.43 76.14
CA MET A 7 -60.16 -4.68 77.38
C MET A 7 -61.04 -4.32 78.56
N ASP A 8 -61.50 -5.34 79.29
CA ASP A 8 -62.09 -5.29 80.65
C ASP A 8 -62.55 -3.90 81.14
N ASN A 9 -63.67 -3.42 80.58
CA ASN A 9 -64.36 -2.16 80.92
C ASN A 9 -63.60 -0.84 80.67
N VAL A 10 -62.55 -0.84 79.83
CA VAL A 10 -61.86 0.40 79.40
C VAL A 10 -62.45 0.91 78.08
N GLU A 11 -63.49 1.74 78.19
CA GLU A 11 -64.25 2.24 77.02
C GLU A 11 -63.41 3.10 76.04
N THR A 12 -62.29 3.68 76.49
CA THR A 12 -61.43 4.52 75.63
C THR A 12 -60.64 3.73 74.58
N MET A 13 -60.46 2.41 74.76
CA MET A 13 -59.76 1.54 73.80
C MET A 13 -60.67 0.95 72.73
N HIS A 14 -61.98 1.10 72.86
CA HIS A 14 -62.95 0.61 71.88
C HIS A 14 -63.04 1.47 70.61
N ASP A 15 -62.62 2.75 70.66
CA ASP A 15 -62.61 3.65 69.50
C ASP A 15 -61.27 4.40 69.43
N LEU A 16 -60.26 3.72 68.89
CA LEU A 16 -58.89 4.21 68.82
C LEU A 16 -58.77 5.50 67.98
N GLU A 17 -59.63 5.71 66.99
CA GLU A 17 -59.63 6.91 66.14
C GLU A 17 -60.13 8.17 66.87
N LYS A 18 -60.99 8.02 67.89
CA LYS A 18 -61.58 9.17 68.61
C LYS A 18 -60.66 9.72 69.69
N TYR A 19 -59.94 8.84 70.40
CA TYR A 19 -59.17 9.21 71.59
C TYR A 19 -57.65 9.24 71.38
N PHE A 20 -57.17 8.76 70.23
CA PHE A 20 -55.75 8.80 69.87
C PHE A 20 -55.55 9.40 68.47
N ASN A 21 -54.52 10.25 68.32
CA ASN A 21 -54.12 10.84 67.04
C ASN A 21 -53.91 9.71 66.02
N PRO A 22 -54.51 9.76 64.81
CA PRO A 22 -54.76 8.57 64.01
C PRO A 22 -53.45 7.85 63.66
N PRO A 23 -53.20 6.65 64.20
CA PRO A 23 -52.11 5.83 63.69
C PRO A 23 -52.44 5.47 62.24
N ARG A 24 -51.44 5.56 61.34
CA ARG A 24 -51.55 5.20 59.91
C ARG A 24 -51.70 3.68 59.71
N THR A 25 -52.74 3.09 60.27
CA THR A 25 -53.05 1.67 60.13
C THR A 25 -54.49 1.56 59.67
N HIS A 26 -54.69 1.79 58.38
CA HIS A 26 -55.94 1.46 57.70
C HIS A 26 -55.91 -0.03 57.38
N MET A 27 -56.82 -0.82 57.95
CA MET A 27 -57.10 -2.16 57.42
C MET A 27 -57.81 -1.99 56.08
N VAL A 28 -57.12 -2.35 55.01
CA VAL A 28 -57.65 -2.31 53.65
C VAL A 28 -58.13 -3.70 53.30
N PHE A 29 -59.44 -3.84 53.10
CA PHE A 29 -60.00 -5.04 52.50
C PHE A 29 -59.72 -4.98 51.00
N VAL A 30 -59.05 -6.01 50.51
CA VAL A 30 -58.79 -6.22 49.10
C VAL A 30 -59.65 -7.38 48.63
N GLU A 31 -59.93 -7.41 47.33
CA GLU A 31 -60.65 -8.53 46.73
C GLU A 31 -59.82 -9.82 46.82
N ASP A 32 -60.50 -10.95 46.99
CA ASP A 32 -59.86 -12.26 47.06
C ASP A 32 -59.08 -12.54 45.75
N PRO A 33 -57.90 -13.17 45.84
CA PRO A 33 -57.13 -13.54 44.67
C PRO A 33 -57.89 -14.57 43.83
N HIS A 34 -57.86 -14.42 42.50
CA HIS A 34 -58.48 -15.36 41.57
C HIS A 34 -57.41 -16.03 40.71
N VAL A 35 -57.50 -17.35 40.52
CA VAL A 35 -56.57 -18.10 39.68
C VAL A 35 -57.32 -18.70 38.50
N TYR A 36 -56.84 -18.45 37.28
CA TYR A 36 -57.48 -18.90 36.05
C TYR A 36 -57.15 -20.37 35.76
N GLN A 37 -58.14 -21.11 35.27
CA GLN A 37 -57.97 -22.50 34.82
C GLN A 37 -57.17 -22.57 33.51
N PHE A 38 -56.52 -23.71 33.25
CA PHE A 38 -55.84 -23.91 31.97
C PHE A 38 -56.85 -23.86 30.80
N PRO A 39 -56.54 -23.16 29.69
CA PRO A 39 -57.49 -22.95 28.59
C PRO A 39 -58.14 -24.24 28.05
N ASN A 40 -57.38 -25.35 28.01
CA ASN A 40 -57.84 -26.66 27.52
C ASN A 40 -58.03 -27.70 28.63
N LYS A 41 -58.02 -27.28 29.90
CA LYS A 41 -57.97 -28.15 31.11
C LYS A 41 -56.77 -29.10 31.20
N ILE A 42 -55.98 -29.30 30.14
CA ILE A 42 -54.75 -30.09 30.11
C ILE A 42 -53.61 -29.21 29.59
N LYS A 43 -52.47 -29.20 30.28
CA LYS A 43 -51.27 -28.46 29.88
C LYS A 43 -50.08 -29.44 29.73
N SER A 44 -49.37 -29.35 28.61
CA SER A 44 -48.17 -30.17 28.37
C SER A 44 -46.92 -29.53 29.00
N TYR A 45 -46.18 -30.31 29.79
CA TYR A 45 -44.93 -29.94 30.42
C TYR A 45 -43.74 -30.52 29.65
N LYS A 46 -42.82 -29.64 29.24
CA LYS A 46 -41.64 -29.95 28.41
C LYS A 46 -40.30 -29.69 29.11
N GLY A 47 -40.31 -29.41 30.42
CA GLY A 47 -39.12 -29.08 31.22
C GLY A 47 -38.98 -27.60 31.62
N ASP A 48 -39.86 -26.72 31.13
CA ASP A 48 -39.89 -25.29 31.48
C ASP A 48 -40.79 -25.00 32.70
N PRO A 49 -40.51 -23.97 33.50
CA PRO A 49 -41.31 -23.64 34.68
C PRO A 49 -42.79 -23.38 34.34
N LEU A 50 -43.70 -23.90 35.17
CA LEU A 50 -45.13 -23.86 34.96
C LEU A 50 -45.70 -22.48 35.32
N VAL A 51 -46.14 -21.75 34.29
CA VAL A 51 -46.85 -20.46 34.44
C VAL A 51 -48.33 -20.72 34.74
N ILE A 52 -48.84 -20.14 35.82
CA ILE A 52 -50.26 -20.13 36.21
C ILE A 52 -50.72 -18.68 36.29
N GLU A 53 -51.78 -18.33 35.56
CA GLU A 53 -52.30 -16.97 35.48
C GLU A 53 -53.37 -16.73 36.54
N GLY A 54 -53.44 -15.51 37.06
CA GLY A 54 -54.43 -15.09 38.05
C GLY A 54 -54.55 -13.58 38.15
N GLU A 55 -55.27 -13.11 39.14
CA GLU A 55 -55.48 -11.69 39.42
C GLU A 55 -55.45 -11.43 40.93
N ASN A 56 -54.85 -10.30 41.33
CA ASN A 56 -54.70 -9.85 42.71
C ASN A 56 -53.89 -10.80 43.63
N LEU A 57 -52.99 -11.62 43.07
CA LEU A 57 -52.30 -12.70 43.80
C LEU A 57 -51.35 -12.25 44.92
N ILE A 58 -50.92 -10.98 44.93
CA ILE A 58 -50.04 -10.42 45.99
C ILE A 58 -50.68 -9.26 46.77
N ARG A 59 -51.99 -9.01 46.62
CA ARG A 59 -52.65 -7.90 47.34
C ARG A 59 -52.71 -8.10 48.85
N ALA A 60 -52.86 -9.36 49.30
CA ALA A 60 -52.92 -9.71 50.72
C ALA A 60 -52.27 -11.07 51.04
N SER A 61 -51.50 -11.64 50.12
CA SER A 61 -50.79 -12.91 50.26
C SER A 61 -49.36 -12.80 49.76
N ASP A 62 -48.45 -13.55 50.39
CA ASP A 62 -47.06 -13.69 49.95
C ASP A 62 -46.75 -15.13 49.47
N GLU A 63 -45.50 -15.38 49.08
CA GLU A 63 -45.07 -16.70 48.59
C GLU A 63 -45.25 -17.82 49.62
N THR A 64 -45.28 -17.51 50.92
CA THR A 64 -45.46 -18.51 51.99
C THR A 64 -46.91 -18.93 52.17
N ASP A 65 -47.85 -18.09 51.73
CA ASP A 65 -49.29 -18.37 51.78
C ASP A 65 -49.79 -19.19 50.59
N VAL A 66 -48.97 -19.36 49.54
CA VAL A 66 -49.37 -20.05 48.30
C VAL A 66 -48.73 -21.42 48.17
N ILE A 67 -49.57 -22.46 48.14
CA ILE A 67 -49.14 -23.85 47.97
C ILE A 67 -49.70 -24.39 46.66
N VAL A 68 -48.82 -24.85 45.78
CA VAL A 68 -49.19 -25.49 44.51
C VAL A 68 -48.87 -26.98 44.57
N THR A 69 -49.85 -27.80 44.18
CA THR A 69 -49.75 -29.27 44.19
C THR A 69 -50.10 -29.84 42.82
N ILE A 70 -49.42 -30.90 42.43
CA ILE A 70 -49.62 -31.67 41.19
C ILE A 70 -49.84 -33.12 41.63
N GLY A 71 -51.10 -33.53 41.74
CA GLY A 71 -51.50 -34.70 42.51
C GLY A 71 -50.99 -34.61 43.94
N THR A 72 -50.34 -35.66 44.44
CA THR A 72 -49.77 -35.67 45.80
C THR A 72 -48.42 -34.97 45.95
N GLN A 73 -47.79 -34.52 44.86
CA GLN A 73 -46.48 -33.87 44.90
C GLN A 73 -46.60 -32.35 44.91
N SER A 74 -45.70 -31.65 45.61
CA SER A 74 -45.67 -30.19 45.61
C SER A 74 -44.93 -29.64 44.39
N CYS A 75 -45.43 -28.51 43.85
CA CYS A 75 -44.75 -27.71 42.83
C CYS A 75 -44.09 -26.53 43.54
N ASN A 76 -42.76 -26.44 43.49
CA ASN A 76 -42.04 -25.41 44.23
C ASN A 76 -42.25 -24.04 43.56
N VAL A 77 -42.80 -23.06 44.27
CA VAL A 77 -43.09 -21.73 43.73
C VAL A 77 -41.77 -20.96 43.60
N THR A 78 -41.44 -20.51 42.38
CA THR A 78 -40.19 -19.79 42.09
C THR A 78 -40.39 -18.28 41.96
N SER A 79 -41.61 -17.84 41.64
CA SER A 79 -41.93 -16.42 41.58
C SER A 79 -43.45 -16.21 41.70
N LEU A 80 -43.84 -15.17 42.45
CA LEU A 80 -45.22 -14.72 42.56
C LEU A 80 -45.33 -13.23 42.19
N THR A 81 -46.22 -12.91 41.27
CA THR A 81 -46.51 -11.53 40.82
C THR A 81 -48.01 -11.25 40.95
N MET A 82 -48.45 -9.99 40.78
CA MET A 82 -49.89 -9.62 40.84
C MET A 82 -50.80 -10.45 39.92
N GLN A 83 -50.28 -10.96 38.79
CA GLN A 83 -51.08 -11.62 37.75
C GLN A 83 -50.58 -13.02 37.37
N GLN A 84 -49.40 -13.44 37.82
CA GLN A 84 -48.80 -14.71 37.44
C GLN A 84 -48.08 -15.36 38.63
N LEU A 85 -48.26 -16.66 38.76
CA LEU A 85 -47.50 -17.54 39.63
C LEU A 85 -46.67 -18.49 38.78
N LEU A 86 -45.40 -18.64 39.13
CA LEU A 86 -44.48 -19.55 38.48
C LEU A 86 -44.04 -20.63 39.47
N CYS A 87 -44.17 -21.90 39.11
CA CYS A 87 -43.69 -23.00 39.93
C CYS A 87 -42.93 -24.03 39.09
N THR A 88 -41.99 -24.76 39.68
CA THR A 88 -41.25 -25.84 39.04
C THR A 88 -41.88 -27.20 39.37
N PRO A 89 -42.51 -27.89 38.40
CA PRO A 89 -43.04 -29.24 38.59
C PRO A 89 -41.96 -30.27 38.90
N PRO A 90 -42.29 -31.39 39.56
CA PRO A 90 -41.34 -32.49 39.77
C PRO A 90 -40.92 -33.10 38.43
N GLU A 91 -39.68 -33.61 38.32
CA GLU A 91 -39.12 -34.16 37.06
C GLU A 91 -39.85 -35.41 36.54
N ILE A 92 -40.47 -36.19 37.44
CA ILE A 92 -41.20 -37.43 37.12
C ILE A 92 -42.69 -37.19 37.34
N GLN A 93 -43.51 -37.60 36.37
CA GLN A 93 -44.97 -37.44 36.43
C GLN A 93 -45.56 -38.16 37.68
N PRO A 94 -46.24 -37.42 38.58
CA PRO A 94 -46.96 -38.02 39.71
C PRO A 94 -48.16 -38.88 39.28
N PRO A 95 -48.64 -39.79 40.14
CA PRO A 95 -49.86 -40.58 39.88
C PRO A 95 -51.10 -39.69 39.65
N ASN A 96 -52.10 -40.22 38.94
CA ASN A 96 -53.37 -39.55 38.60
C ASN A 96 -54.30 -39.35 39.82
N THR A 97 -53.82 -38.58 40.79
CA THR A 97 -54.46 -38.31 42.07
C THR A 97 -54.79 -36.82 42.19
N ASP A 98 -55.71 -36.49 43.09
CA ASP A 98 -55.89 -35.12 43.59
C ASP A 98 -54.85 -34.80 44.69
N GLU A 99 -54.91 -33.60 45.26
CA GLU A 99 -53.97 -33.18 46.30
C GLU A 99 -54.13 -33.91 47.64
N ASN A 100 -55.19 -34.71 47.81
CA ASN A 100 -55.46 -35.51 49.00
C ASN A 100 -55.19 -37.01 48.75
N GLY A 101 -54.73 -37.39 47.56
CA GLY A 101 -54.38 -38.77 47.20
C GLY A 101 -55.54 -39.62 46.68
N PHE A 102 -56.70 -39.03 46.40
CA PHE A 102 -57.81 -39.76 45.76
C PHE A 102 -57.52 -39.97 44.27
N GLN A 103 -57.63 -41.20 43.79
CA GLN A 103 -57.44 -41.52 42.38
C GLN A 103 -58.60 -40.99 41.53
N LEU A 104 -58.26 -40.27 40.47
CA LEU A 104 -59.20 -39.69 39.52
C LEU A 104 -59.47 -40.71 38.40
N SER A 105 -60.70 -41.22 38.30
CA SER A 105 -61.05 -42.37 37.43
C SER A 105 -61.14 -42.01 35.93
N ASP A 106 -61.34 -40.74 35.60
CA ASP A 106 -61.72 -40.33 34.24
C ASP A 106 -60.56 -39.83 33.37
N ILE A 107 -59.40 -39.47 33.95
CA ILE A 107 -58.24 -38.93 33.22
C ILE A 107 -56.94 -39.42 33.89
N ASN A 108 -56.06 -40.10 33.14
CA ASN A 108 -54.77 -40.67 33.60
C ASN A 108 -53.67 -39.60 33.89
N LEU A 109 -54.06 -38.39 34.33
CA LEU A 109 -53.14 -37.27 34.58
C LEU A 109 -53.31 -36.72 36.00
N PRO A 110 -52.24 -36.23 36.65
CA PRO A 110 -52.34 -35.58 37.95
C PRO A 110 -53.05 -34.23 37.87
N LEU A 111 -53.90 -33.94 38.86
CA LEU A 111 -54.61 -32.66 38.96
C LEU A 111 -53.72 -31.59 39.60
N VAL A 112 -53.67 -30.41 38.99
CA VAL A 112 -52.97 -29.23 39.51
C VAL A 112 -53.93 -28.39 40.34
N VAL A 113 -53.58 -28.16 41.61
CA VAL A 113 -54.39 -27.39 42.56
C VAL A 113 -53.53 -26.33 43.23
N VAL A 114 -54.02 -25.08 43.23
CA VAL A 114 -53.42 -23.94 43.91
C VAL A 114 -54.25 -23.62 45.15
N LYS A 115 -53.60 -23.57 46.31
CA LYS A 115 -54.20 -23.16 47.58
C LYS A 115 -53.58 -21.84 48.03
N ILE A 116 -54.40 -20.85 48.37
CA ILE A 116 -53.96 -19.54 48.86
C ILE A 116 -54.54 -19.35 50.27
N GLY A 117 -53.66 -19.23 51.26
CA GLY A 117 -54.05 -19.21 52.67
C GLY A 117 -54.77 -20.49 53.09
N LYS A 118 -55.63 -20.39 54.12
CA LYS A 118 -56.31 -21.56 54.72
C LYS A 118 -57.60 -21.98 54.00
N ASN A 119 -58.26 -21.06 53.30
CA ASN A 119 -59.65 -21.25 52.85
C ASN A 119 -59.84 -21.20 51.32
N LEU A 120 -58.86 -20.70 50.55
CA LEU A 120 -59.01 -20.56 49.10
C LEU A 120 -58.35 -21.74 48.38
N ARG A 121 -59.14 -22.49 47.61
CA ARG A 121 -58.69 -23.66 46.85
C ARG A 121 -59.16 -23.55 45.40
N PHE A 122 -58.21 -23.56 44.45
CA PHE A 122 -58.46 -23.41 43.02
C PHE A 122 -57.94 -24.63 42.24
N PRO A 123 -58.81 -25.50 41.71
CA PRO A 123 -58.41 -26.57 40.80
C PRO A 123 -58.22 -26.00 39.38
N ILE A 124 -57.00 -26.08 38.85
CA ILE A 124 -56.58 -25.36 37.63
C ILE A 124 -56.72 -26.24 36.37
N GLY A 125 -56.42 -27.53 36.48
CA GLY A 125 -56.44 -28.48 35.36
C GLY A 125 -55.41 -29.58 35.54
N TYR A 126 -55.17 -30.39 34.52
CA TYR A 126 -54.28 -31.55 34.52
C TYR A 126 -52.96 -31.26 33.82
N LEU A 127 -51.88 -31.89 34.27
CA LEU A 127 -50.54 -31.74 33.68
C LEU A 127 -50.10 -33.02 32.96
N HIS A 128 -49.69 -32.92 31.69
CA HIS A 128 -49.17 -34.02 30.89
C HIS A 128 -47.66 -33.86 30.64
N TYR A 129 -46.85 -34.86 30.98
CA TYR A 129 -45.40 -34.79 30.81
C TYR A 129 -44.99 -35.30 29.42
N GLU A 130 -44.52 -34.41 28.55
CA GLU A 130 -43.93 -34.75 27.25
C GLU A 130 -42.41 -34.86 27.39
N LEU A 131 -41.94 -35.89 28.11
CA LEU A 131 -40.51 -36.18 28.18
C LEU A 131 -39.99 -36.59 26.80
N LEU A 132 -38.96 -35.87 26.33
CA LEU A 132 -38.21 -36.15 25.10
C LEU A 132 -37.93 -37.64 24.97
N ARG A 133 -38.49 -38.27 23.94
CA ARG A 133 -38.06 -39.59 23.48
C ARG A 133 -36.55 -39.56 23.34
N ASN A 134 -35.84 -40.38 24.10
CA ASN A 134 -34.46 -40.71 23.80
C ASN A 134 -34.41 -41.29 22.38
N TYR A 135 -33.95 -40.48 21.42
CA TYR A 135 -33.54 -40.97 20.11
C TYR A 135 -32.23 -41.72 20.32
N ASN A 136 -32.32 -43.04 20.45
CA ASN A 136 -31.17 -43.90 20.30
C ASN A 136 -30.67 -43.75 18.86
N PHE A 137 -29.57 -43.04 18.65
CA PHE A 137 -28.91 -42.98 17.36
C PHE A 137 -28.56 -44.42 16.93
N PRO A 138 -28.98 -44.89 15.74
CA PRO A 138 -28.65 -46.23 15.29
C PRO A 138 -27.12 -46.36 15.19
N PRO A 139 -26.52 -47.47 15.67
CA PRO A 139 -25.06 -47.65 15.67
C PRO A 139 -24.42 -47.54 14.27
N GLU A 140 -25.22 -47.77 13.21
CA GLU A 140 -24.84 -47.60 11.81
C GLU A 140 -24.49 -46.14 11.44
N ALA A 141 -25.21 -45.16 12.00
CA ALA A 141 -24.97 -43.74 11.74
C ALA A 141 -23.72 -43.23 12.47
N ILE A 142 -23.47 -43.73 13.69
CA ILE A 142 -22.27 -43.41 14.47
C ILE A 142 -21.03 -43.99 13.78
N ALA A 143 -21.11 -45.22 13.27
CA ALA A 143 -20.05 -45.82 12.47
C ALA A 143 -19.76 -45.01 11.18
N GLY A 144 -20.80 -44.51 10.51
CA GLY A 144 -20.66 -43.67 9.31
C GLY A 144 -19.93 -42.33 9.58
N ILE A 145 -20.29 -41.62 10.65
CA ILE A 145 -19.65 -40.33 11.01
C ILE A 145 -18.21 -40.54 11.49
N ALA A 146 -17.95 -41.61 12.26
CA ALA A 146 -16.59 -41.95 12.70
C ALA A 146 -15.70 -42.33 11.51
N ALA A 147 -16.21 -43.11 10.55
CA ALA A 147 -15.49 -43.44 9.32
C ALA A 147 -15.24 -42.21 8.44
N GLY A 148 -16.22 -41.31 8.31
CA GLY A 148 -16.10 -40.07 7.54
C GLY A 148 -15.08 -39.09 8.12
N THR A 149 -15.08 -38.91 9.43
CA THR A 149 -14.09 -38.06 10.13
C THR A 149 -12.69 -38.65 10.06
N PHE A 150 -12.55 -39.97 10.24
CA PHE A 150 -11.26 -40.65 10.05
C PHE A 150 -10.73 -40.49 8.62
N PHE A 151 -11.60 -40.61 7.60
CA PHE A 151 -11.22 -40.43 6.20
C PHE A 151 -10.78 -39.00 5.89
N LEU A 152 -11.48 -37.99 6.42
CA LEU A 152 -11.09 -36.58 6.28
C LEU A 152 -9.74 -36.27 6.94
N VAL A 153 -9.50 -36.79 8.15
CA VAL A 153 -8.21 -36.66 8.83
C VAL A 153 -7.10 -37.37 8.04
N LEU A 154 -7.38 -38.56 7.50
CA LEU A 154 -6.44 -39.29 6.66
C LEU A 154 -6.08 -38.48 5.39
N ILE A 155 -7.06 -37.88 4.71
CA ILE A 155 -6.83 -37.02 3.54
C ILE A 155 -5.99 -35.81 3.93
N PHE A 156 -6.32 -35.12 5.03
CA PHE A 156 -5.54 -33.97 5.50
C PHE A 156 -4.09 -34.34 5.82
N MET A 157 -3.88 -35.49 6.47
CA MET A 157 -2.54 -36.02 6.73
C MET A 157 -1.80 -36.38 5.46
N ILE A 158 -2.46 -36.96 4.45
CA ILE A 158 -1.87 -37.24 3.13
C ILE A 158 -1.48 -35.92 2.44
N VAL A 159 -2.33 -34.89 2.47
CA VAL A 159 -2.02 -33.57 1.89
C VAL A 159 -0.83 -32.92 2.59
N LEU A 160 -0.77 -32.95 3.93
CA LEU A 160 0.38 -32.44 4.67
C LEU A 160 1.66 -33.21 4.36
N VAL A 161 1.58 -34.53 4.25
CA VAL A 161 2.72 -35.38 3.85
C VAL A 161 3.13 -35.09 2.42
N MET A 162 2.20 -34.89 1.48
CA MET A 162 2.49 -34.52 0.10
C MET A 162 3.12 -33.13 0.01
N TYR A 163 2.62 -32.15 0.77
CA TYR A 163 3.19 -30.81 0.85
C TYR A 163 4.60 -30.84 1.44
N ARG A 164 4.80 -31.52 2.58
CA ARG A 164 6.14 -31.71 3.17
C ARG A 164 7.07 -32.48 2.23
N ARG A 165 6.58 -33.53 1.54
CA ARG A 165 7.35 -34.24 0.52
C ARG A 165 7.73 -33.36 -0.66
N ARG A 166 6.82 -32.51 -1.14
CA ARG A 166 7.09 -31.58 -2.25
C ARG A 166 8.10 -30.52 -1.84
N SER A 167 7.95 -29.93 -0.65
CA SER A 167 8.90 -28.95 -0.10
C SER A 167 10.29 -29.57 0.14
N THR A 168 10.35 -30.73 0.78
CA THR A 168 11.63 -31.43 1.02
C THR A 168 12.26 -31.96 -0.26
N LYS A 169 11.47 -32.36 -1.27
CA LYS A 169 11.98 -32.72 -2.60
C LYS A 169 12.61 -31.52 -3.30
N ALA A 170 11.95 -30.36 -3.29
CA ALA A 170 12.49 -29.12 -3.86
C ALA A 170 13.78 -28.68 -3.15
N GLU A 171 13.82 -28.74 -1.82
CA GLU A 171 15.02 -28.39 -1.04
C GLU A 171 16.18 -29.38 -1.29
N ARG A 172 15.88 -30.68 -1.43
CA ARG A 172 16.89 -31.70 -1.78
C ARG A 172 17.42 -31.52 -3.20
N GLU A 173 16.55 -31.19 -4.15
CA GLU A 173 16.96 -30.90 -5.53
C GLU A 173 17.84 -29.65 -5.58
N TYR A 174 17.47 -28.58 -4.86
CA TYR A 174 18.31 -27.39 -4.70
C TYR A 174 19.69 -27.72 -4.10
N LYS A 175 19.73 -28.43 -2.97
CA LYS A 175 20.98 -28.85 -2.32
C LYS A 175 21.83 -29.75 -3.22
N ARG A 176 21.20 -30.66 -3.99
CA ARG A 176 21.90 -31.50 -4.95
C ARG A 176 22.56 -30.66 -6.05
N ILE A 177 21.83 -29.71 -6.64
CA ILE A 177 22.35 -28.83 -7.69
C ILE A 177 23.52 -27.99 -7.13
N GLN A 178 23.38 -27.46 -5.92
CA GLN A 178 24.44 -26.70 -5.25
C GLN A 178 25.71 -27.55 -5.03
N ILE A 179 25.58 -28.76 -4.47
CA ILE A 179 26.72 -29.66 -4.23
C ILE A 179 27.38 -30.09 -5.55
N GLN A 180 26.58 -30.34 -6.59
CA GLN A 180 27.10 -30.63 -7.93
C GLN A 180 27.92 -29.45 -8.45
N MET A 181 27.42 -28.22 -8.31
CA MET A 181 28.16 -27.02 -8.67
C MET A 181 29.44 -26.86 -7.83
N ASP A 182 29.39 -27.09 -6.52
CA ASP A 182 30.54 -27.03 -5.61
C ASP A 182 31.64 -28.01 -6.02
N THR A 183 31.25 -29.23 -6.37
CA THR A 183 32.16 -30.30 -6.79
C THR A 183 32.83 -29.92 -8.10
N LEU A 184 32.05 -29.45 -9.09
CA LEU A 184 32.56 -29.00 -10.37
C LEU A 184 33.50 -27.79 -10.23
N GLU A 185 33.11 -26.79 -9.43
CA GLU A 185 33.94 -25.62 -9.14
C GLU A 185 35.24 -26.01 -8.43
N SER A 186 35.17 -26.93 -7.46
CA SER A 186 36.37 -27.40 -6.75
C SER A 186 37.34 -28.15 -7.65
N ASN A 187 36.83 -28.92 -8.62
CA ASN A 187 37.66 -29.63 -9.59
C ASN A 187 38.41 -28.68 -10.52
N VAL A 188 37.79 -27.55 -10.86
CA VAL A 188 38.38 -26.55 -11.78
C VAL A 188 39.16 -25.46 -11.04
N ARG A 189 39.01 -25.34 -9.71
CA ARG A 189 39.63 -24.28 -8.89
C ARG A 189 41.13 -24.16 -9.08
N LEU A 190 41.86 -25.29 -9.16
CA LEU A 190 43.32 -25.26 -9.34
C LEU A 190 43.68 -24.71 -10.73
N GLU A 191 42.96 -25.14 -11.77
CA GLU A 191 43.13 -24.64 -13.13
C GLU A 191 42.80 -23.14 -13.21
N CYS A 192 41.71 -22.69 -12.57
CA CYS A 192 41.38 -21.26 -12.47
C CYS A 192 42.48 -20.45 -11.81
N LYS A 193 43.05 -20.94 -10.71
CA LYS A 193 44.12 -20.22 -9.99
C LYS A 193 45.39 -20.10 -10.83
N LEU A 194 45.74 -21.16 -11.57
CA LEU A 194 46.88 -21.15 -12.48
C LEU A 194 46.61 -20.21 -13.67
N ALA A 195 45.47 -20.35 -14.33
CA ALA A 195 45.07 -19.48 -15.44
C ALA A 195 44.91 -18.01 -15.01
N PHE A 196 44.46 -17.75 -13.78
CA PHE A 196 44.39 -16.41 -13.22
C PHE A 196 45.80 -15.85 -12.96
N ALA A 197 46.72 -16.66 -12.41
CA ALA A 197 48.09 -16.22 -12.20
C ALA A 197 48.79 -15.91 -13.53
N GLU A 198 48.58 -16.73 -14.56
CA GLU A 198 49.06 -16.51 -15.94
C GLU A 198 48.46 -15.23 -16.54
N LEU A 199 47.14 -15.07 -16.44
CA LEU A 199 46.47 -13.86 -16.93
C LEU A 199 46.89 -12.62 -16.15
N GLN A 200 47.18 -12.74 -14.85
CA GLN A 200 47.67 -11.62 -14.04
C GLN A 200 49.10 -11.24 -14.41
N THR A 201 49.97 -12.19 -14.75
CA THR A 201 51.30 -11.90 -15.29
C THR A 201 51.19 -11.21 -16.65
N ASP A 202 50.33 -11.71 -17.55
CA ASP A 202 50.08 -11.10 -18.86
C ASP A 202 49.49 -9.69 -18.73
N MET A 203 48.56 -9.48 -17.80
CA MET A 203 47.99 -8.16 -17.50
C MET A 203 49.00 -7.22 -16.85
N SER A 204 49.96 -7.73 -16.07
CA SER A 204 51.01 -6.88 -15.48
C SER A 204 51.98 -6.40 -16.55
N ASP A 205 52.31 -7.26 -17.52
CA ASP A 205 53.11 -6.88 -18.69
C ASP A 205 52.36 -5.86 -19.56
N LEU A 206 51.06 -6.08 -19.81
CA LEU A 206 50.23 -5.11 -20.51
C LEU A 206 50.03 -3.80 -19.73
N ALA A 207 49.91 -3.86 -18.40
CA ALA A 207 49.82 -2.68 -17.55
C ALA A 207 51.12 -1.86 -17.60
N ALA A 208 52.28 -2.53 -17.62
CA ALA A 208 53.56 -1.86 -17.83
C ALA A 208 53.63 -1.18 -19.22
N ASP A 209 53.12 -1.83 -20.27
CA ASP A 209 53.01 -1.21 -21.60
C ASP A 209 52.01 -0.03 -21.62
N LEU A 210 50.91 -0.13 -20.86
CA LEU A 210 49.89 0.91 -20.69
C LEU A 210 50.38 2.09 -19.84
N GLU A 211 51.29 1.90 -18.89
CA GLU A 211 51.94 3.00 -18.17
C GLU A 211 52.77 3.88 -19.13
N HIS A 212 53.30 3.30 -20.21
CA HIS A 212 54.05 4.03 -21.23
C HIS A 212 53.15 4.63 -22.33
N SER A 213 52.05 3.95 -22.68
CA SER A 213 51.18 4.32 -23.81
C SER A 213 49.87 5.04 -23.42
N GLY A 214 49.47 4.96 -22.16
CA GLY A 214 48.19 5.45 -21.65
C GLY A 214 47.02 4.52 -21.97
N ILE A 215 45.95 4.60 -21.17
CA ILE A 215 44.70 3.88 -21.46
C ILE A 215 44.06 4.54 -22.69
N PRO A 216 43.64 3.78 -23.71
CA PRO A 216 43.07 4.32 -24.95
C PRO A 216 41.62 4.79 -24.74
N THR A 217 41.43 5.85 -23.96
CA THR A 217 40.12 6.46 -23.75
C THR A 217 39.72 7.29 -24.97
N LEU A 218 38.47 7.18 -25.39
CA LEU A 218 37.88 8.04 -26.41
C LEU A 218 37.82 9.48 -25.89
N ASP A 219 37.90 10.43 -26.81
CA ASP A 219 37.59 11.82 -26.50
C ASP A 219 36.12 11.98 -26.13
N HIS A 220 35.81 13.09 -25.46
CA HIS A 220 34.46 13.34 -24.94
C HIS A 220 33.41 13.38 -26.06
N VAL A 221 33.75 13.95 -27.22
CA VAL A 221 32.88 14.00 -28.40
C VAL A 221 32.49 12.60 -28.89
N ASN A 222 33.46 11.68 -29.07
CA ASN A 222 33.14 10.32 -29.50
C ASN A 222 32.38 9.53 -28.43
N TYR A 223 32.68 9.75 -27.14
CA TYR A 223 31.90 9.18 -26.04
C TYR A 223 30.43 9.61 -26.12
N VAL A 224 30.15 10.92 -26.21
CA VAL A 224 28.78 11.45 -26.32
C VAL A 224 28.08 10.89 -27.54
N MET A 225 28.75 10.83 -28.70
CA MET A 225 28.18 10.26 -29.91
C MET A 225 27.76 8.80 -29.72
N LYS A 226 28.63 7.98 -29.13
CA LYS A 226 28.34 6.56 -28.91
C LYS A 226 27.21 6.34 -27.89
N VAL A 227 27.11 7.21 -26.87
CA VAL A 227 26.07 7.09 -25.84
C VAL A 227 24.71 7.66 -26.32
N PHE A 228 24.69 8.83 -26.95
CA PHE A 228 23.46 9.53 -27.34
C PHE A 228 22.91 9.07 -28.69
N PHE A 229 23.79 8.65 -29.61
CA PHE A 229 23.43 8.21 -30.97
C PHE A 229 24.10 6.88 -31.32
N PRO A 230 23.80 5.81 -30.56
CA PRO A 230 24.46 4.51 -30.74
C PRO A 230 24.23 3.96 -32.16
N GLY A 231 25.32 3.61 -32.85
CA GLY A 231 25.28 3.05 -34.20
C GLY A 231 25.22 4.09 -35.33
N VAL A 232 25.35 5.39 -35.03
CA VAL A 232 25.44 6.46 -36.03
C VAL A 232 26.86 7.01 -36.10
N SER A 233 27.56 6.77 -37.20
CA SER A 233 28.95 7.21 -37.39
C SER A 233 29.09 8.61 -37.99
N ASP A 234 28.17 9.02 -38.87
CA ASP A 234 28.22 10.31 -39.58
C ASP A 234 27.05 11.22 -39.19
N HIS A 235 27.00 11.63 -37.92
CA HIS A 235 25.94 12.53 -37.45
C HIS A 235 26.24 13.98 -37.84
N PRO A 236 25.25 14.76 -38.35
CA PRO A 236 25.44 16.17 -38.73
C PRO A 236 26.06 17.06 -37.65
N ILE A 237 25.87 16.72 -36.37
CA ILE A 237 26.35 17.48 -35.20
C ILE A 237 27.88 17.45 -35.02
N LEU A 238 28.57 16.56 -35.73
CA LEU A 238 30.04 16.47 -35.74
C LEU A 238 30.70 17.46 -36.71
N ASN A 239 29.93 18.17 -37.55
CA ASN A 239 30.46 19.06 -38.59
C ASN A 239 30.89 20.46 -38.07
N VAL A 240 31.40 20.55 -36.84
CA VAL A 240 31.79 21.80 -36.16
C VAL A 240 32.72 22.68 -37.02
N GLN A 241 33.60 22.07 -37.83
CA GLN A 241 34.64 22.79 -38.56
C GLN A 241 34.27 23.25 -39.99
N ARG A 242 33.15 22.80 -40.59
CA ARG A 242 32.90 23.08 -42.02
C ARG A 242 32.12 24.35 -42.34
N GLN A 243 31.46 25.00 -41.37
CA GLN A 243 30.57 26.15 -41.65
C GLN A 243 31.14 27.52 -41.29
N PHE A 244 32.17 27.62 -40.45
CA PHE A 244 32.63 28.94 -39.95
C PHE A 244 33.50 29.75 -40.91
N ILE A 245 33.94 29.22 -42.05
CA ILE A 245 34.99 29.89 -42.84
C ILE A 245 34.46 30.72 -44.02
N ASN A 246 33.25 30.54 -44.60
CA ASN A 246 32.82 31.42 -45.71
C ASN A 246 31.33 31.35 -46.15
N THR A 247 30.38 30.95 -45.29
CA THR A 247 28.95 30.90 -45.69
C THR A 247 28.19 32.14 -45.19
N PRO A 248 27.45 32.88 -46.05
CA PRO A 248 26.63 34.00 -45.59
C PRO A 248 25.54 33.47 -44.65
N ARG A 249 25.33 34.16 -43.51
CA ARG A 249 24.24 33.85 -42.56
C ARG A 249 22.93 33.76 -43.32
N THR A 250 22.34 32.57 -43.30
CA THR A 250 21.08 32.31 -43.98
C THR A 250 19.89 32.69 -43.08
N ASN A 251 18.72 32.91 -43.65
CA ASN A 251 17.48 33.05 -42.88
C ASN A 251 17.24 31.83 -41.96
N TYR A 252 17.75 30.65 -42.36
CA TYR A 252 17.75 29.44 -41.53
C TYR A 252 18.55 29.61 -40.24
N ASP A 253 19.74 30.20 -40.30
CA ASP A 253 20.58 30.39 -39.10
C ASP A 253 19.94 31.40 -38.14
N ALA A 254 19.31 32.45 -38.68
CA ALA A 254 18.55 33.41 -37.89
C ALA A 254 17.33 32.76 -37.20
N ALA A 255 16.59 31.91 -37.92
CA ALA A 255 15.45 31.20 -37.36
C ALA A 255 15.86 30.18 -36.28
N MET A 256 16.95 29.44 -36.49
CA MET A 256 17.45 28.50 -35.49
C MET A 256 17.94 29.20 -34.22
N PHE A 257 18.52 30.40 -34.34
CA PHE A 257 18.84 31.22 -33.16
C PHE A 257 17.58 31.63 -32.40
N GLN A 258 16.51 32.06 -33.09
CA GLN A 258 15.22 32.35 -32.46
C GLN A 258 14.62 31.11 -31.78
N PHE A 259 14.75 29.92 -32.41
CA PHE A 259 14.32 28.65 -31.82
C PHE A 259 15.12 28.29 -30.57
N GLU A 260 16.44 28.50 -30.57
CA GLU A 260 17.26 28.30 -29.38
C GLU A 260 16.81 29.20 -28.22
N GLN A 261 16.45 30.47 -28.50
CA GLN A 261 15.91 31.36 -27.48
C GLN A 261 14.57 30.87 -26.91
N LEU A 262 13.75 30.19 -27.71
CA LEU A 262 12.54 29.52 -27.23
C LEU A 262 12.88 28.33 -26.32
N LEU A 263 13.88 27.52 -26.66
CA LEU A 263 14.32 26.39 -25.82
C LEU A 263 14.93 26.85 -24.48
N ASN A 264 15.55 28.04 -24.46
CA ASN A 264 16.01 28.69 -23.23
C ASN A 264 14.86 29.25 -22.36
N ASN A 265 13.61 29.18 -22.83
CA ASN A 265 12.44 29.48 -22.02
C ASN A 265 11.90 28.19 -21.37
N LYS A 266 12.06 28.10 -20.04
CA LYS A 266 11.62 26.95 -19.23
C LYS A 266 10.16 26.55 -19.48
N CYS A 267 9.27 27.54 -19.60
CA CYS A 267 7.85 27.29 -19.84
C CYS A 267 7.56 26.75 -21.23
N PHE A 268 8.34 27.14 -22.25
CA PHE A 268 8.22 26.60 -23.59
C PHE A 268 8.75 25.16 -23.63
N LEU A 269 9.98 24.93 -23.13
CA LEU A 269 10.64 23.64 -23.21
C LEU A 269 9.86 22.53 -22.49
N LEU A 270 9.34 22.80 -21.29
CA LEU A 270 8.49 21.83 -20.57
C LEU A 270 7.19 21.54 -21.35
N SER A 271 6.49 22.57 -21.83
CA SER A 271 5.28 22.38 -22.63
C SER A 271 5.56 21.67 -23.96
N PHE A 272 6.71 21.90 -24.58
CA PHE A 272 7.15 21.23 -25.79
C PHE A 272 7.38 19.74 -25.55
N ILE A 273 8.12 19.37 -24.50
CA ILE A 273 8.35 17.97 -24.12
C ILE A 273 7.03 17.27 -23.80
N ASP A 274 6.19 17.85 -22.94
CA ASP A 274 4.88 17.29 -22.57
C ASP A 274 3.98 17.07 -23.80
N THR A 275 3.97 18.02 -24.73
CA THR A 275 3.17 17.93 -25.95
C THR A 275 3.63 16.79 -26.84
N LEU A 276 4.96 16.65 -27.05
CA LEU A 276 5.53 15.57 -27.86
C LEU A 276 5.24 14.20 -27.22
N GLU A 277 5.45 14.06 -25.91
CA GLU A 277 5.20 12.82 -25.19
C GLU A 277 3.73 12.40 -25.18
N SER A 278 2.80 13.36 -25.25
CA SER A 278 1.36 13.11 -25.30
C SER A 278 0.89 12.56 -26.65
N GLN A 279 1.71 12.60 -27.70
CA GLN A 279 1.32 12.11 -29.02
C GLN A 279 1.43 10.60 -29.13
N LYS A 280 0.35 9.93 -29.57
CA LYS A 280 0.33 8.48 -29.79
C LYS A 280 1.33 8.01 -30.85
N THR A 281 1.67 8.88 -31.80
CA THR A 281 2.65 8.59 -32.88
C THR A 281 4.10 8.77 -32.45
N PHE A 282 4.35 9.33 -31.26
CA PHE A 282 5.69 9.60 -30.75
C PHE A 282 6.23 8.36 -30.03
N ASN A 283 7.05 7.60 -30.76
CA ASN A 283 7.55 6.29 -30.32
C ASN A 283 8.82 6.40 -29.46
N ILE A 284 9.30 5.28 -28.91
CA ILE A 284 10.50 5.24 -28.04
C ILE A 284 11.76 5.73 -28.76
N ARG A 285 11.91 5.47 -30.05
CA ARG A 285 13.05 5.96 -30.84
C ARG A 285 13.01 7.48 -30.98
N ASP A 286 11.85 8.04 -31.26
CA ASP A 286 11.65 9.49 -31.34
C ASP A 286 11.96 10.15 -29.98
N LYS A 287 11.54 9.53 -28.87
CA LYS A 287 11.86 9.98 -27.50
C LYS A 287 13.36 10.03 -27.24
N VAL A 288 14.08 8.95 -27.55
CA VAL A 288 15.54 8.88 -27.38
C VAL A 288 16.22 9.93 -28.25
N ASN A 289 15.83 10.07 -29.51
CA ASN A 289 16.42 11.05 -30.42
C ASN A 289 16.20 12.50 -29.94
N VAL A 290 14.98 12.85 -29.55
CA VAL A 290 14.68 14.21 -29.02
C VAL A 290 15.43 14.47 -27.73
N ALA A 291 15.51 13.50 -26.82
CA ALA A 291 16.28 13.64 -25.58
C ALA A 291 17.78 13.86 -25.87
N SER A 292 18.36 13.06 -26.76
CA SER A 292 19.76 13.20 -27.20
C SER A 292 20.04 14.57 -27.82
N LEU A 293 19.18 15.03 -28.75
CA LEU A 293 19.33 16.34 -29.40
C LEU A 293 19.20 17.49 -28.40
N LEU A 294 18.22 17.44 -27.50
CA LEU A 294 18.04 18.43 -26.44
C LEU A 294 19.27 18.48 -25.52
N MET A 295 19.80 17.32 -25.11
CA MET A 295 20.98 17.27 -24.26
C MET A 295 22.23 17.82 -24.95
N VAL A 296 22.42 17.59 -26.26
CA VAL A 296 23.50 18.23 -27.04
C VAL A 296 23.35 19.75 -27.07
N ILE A 297 22.14 20.25 -27.34
CA ILE A 297 21.87 21.70 -27.37
C ILE A 297 22.13 22.35 -26.00
N LEU A 298 21.78 21.64 -24.92
CA LEU A 298 21.88 22.14 -23.55
C LEU A 298 23.21 21.81 -22.86
N MET A 299 24.14 21.11 -23.53
CA MET A 299 25.40 20.66 -22.93
C MET A 299 26.30 21.82 -22.49
N GLY A 300 26.24 22.96 -23.19
CA GLY A 300 26.90 24.20 -22.78
C GLY A 300 26.15 25.01 -21.70
N LYS A 301 25.02 24.49 -21.19
CA LYS A 301 24.15 25.11 -20.18
C LYS A 301 23.61 24.03 -19.22
N MET A 302 24.48 23.17 -18.69
CA MET A 302 24.11 22.04 -17.81
C MET A 302 23.38 22.47 -16.55
N GLU A 303 23.63 23.68 -16.04
CA GLU A 303 22.85 24.28 -14.95
C GLU A 303 21.35 24.42 -15.30
N TYR A 304 21.06 24.93 -16.50
CA TYR A 304 19.70 25.07 -17.02
C TYR A 304 19.11 23.70 -17.37
N ALA A 305 19.89 22.81 -18.01
CA ALA A 305 19.47 21.44 -18.28
C ALA A 305 19.07 20.71 -16.98
N THR A 306 19.84 20.90 -15.91
CA THR A 306 19.58 20.34 -14.58
C THR A 306 18.31 20.94 -13.97
N ASP A 307 18.06 22.24 -14.10
CA ASP A 307 16.80 22.85 -13.63
C ASP A 307 15.57 22.33 -14.42
N ILE A 308 15.72 22.10 -15.72
CA ILE A 308 14.67 21.46 -16.53
C ILE A 308 14.45 20.02 -16.08
N LEU A 309 15.51 19.23 -15.89
CA LEU A 309 15.41 17.87 -15.36
C LEU A 309 14.79 17.85 -13.96
N LYS A 310 15.18 18.75 -13.06
CA LYS A 310 14.52 18.97 -11.76
C LYS A 310 13.03 19.18 -11.95
N SER A 311 12.66 20.05 -12.89
CA SER A 311 11.27 20.41 -13.19
C SER A 311 10.50 19.32 -13.94
N LEU A 312 11.15 18.30 -14.48
CA LEU A 312 10.53 17.10 -15.06
C LEU A 312 10.44 15.97 -14.03
N LEU A 313 11.45 15.84 -13.15
CA LEU A 313 11.51 14.86 -12.06
C LEU A 313 10.59 15.22 -10.88
N LEU A 314 10.45 16.51 -10.55
CA LEU A 314 9.51 17.00 -9.53
C LEU A 314 8.05 16.68 -9.90
N PRO A 315 7.63 16.78 -11.17
CA PRO A 315 6.37 16.23 -11.61
C PRO A 315 6.27 14.72 -11.57
N ILE A 316 7.33 13.92 -11.57
CA ILE A 316 7.21 12.46 -11.33
C ILE A 316 6.70 12.22 -9.91
N LYS A 317 7.19 12.99 -8.92
CA LYS A 317 6.59 13.08 -7.58
C LYS A 317 5.11 13.44 -7.68
N HIS A 318 4.77 14.49 -8.45
CA HIS A 318 3.38 14.89 -8.67
C HIS A 318 2.55 13.96 -9.59
N GLN A 319 3.17 13.07 -10.37
CA GLN A 319 2.53 12.18 -11.33
C GLN A 319 2.15 10.88 -10.65
N ILE A 320 2.96 10.44 -9.68
CA ILE A 320 2.52 9.49 -8.65
C ILE A 320 1.29 10.07 -7.92
N GLU A 321 1.29 11.35 -7.55
CA GLU A 321 0.16 12.03 -6.89
C GLU A 321 -1.09 12.24 -7.78
N LYS A 322 -0.91 12.44 -9.11
CA LYS A 322 -2.01 12.61 -10.09
C LYS A 322 -2.68 11.29 -10.46
N GLY A 323 -1.99 10.17 -10.27
CA GLY A 323 -2.54 8.85 -10.51
C GLY A 323 -3.40 8.36 -9.37
N VAL A 324 -4.15 7.30 -9.66
CA VAL A 324 -4.85 6.53 -8.64
C VAL A 324 -3.81 5.88 -7.71
N VAL A 325 -3.94 6.11 -6.40
CA VAL A 325 -3.08 5.51 -5.36
C VAL A 325 -3.95 4.82 -4.32
N ASP A 326 -3.72 3.54 -4.06
CA ASP A 326 -4.38 2.82 -2.98
C ASP A 326 -3.78 3.24 -1.62
N ALA A 327 -4.64 3.67 -0.69
CA ALA A 327 -4.21 4.24 0.59
C ALA A 327 -3.75 3.18 1.60
N ILE A 328 -4.00 1.89 1.32
CA ILE A 328 -3.67 0.76 2.21
C ILE A 328 -2.52 -0.07 1.63
N THR A 329 -2.57 -0.46 0.36
CA THR A 329 -1.50 -1.25 -0.28
C THR A 329 -0.32 -0.37 -0.74
N HIS A 330 -0.56 0.94 -0.84
CA HIS A 330 0.35 1.92 -1.44
C HIS A 330 0.72 1.60 -2.89
N GLU A 331 -0.13 0.85 -3.60
CA GLU A 331 0.00 0.63 -5.04
C GLU A 331 -0.47 1.86 -5.80
N ALA A 332 0.31 2.30 -6.78
CA ALA A 332 0.04 3.48 -7.58
C ALA A 332 -0.06 3.12 -9.06
N ARG A 333 -0.99 3.76 -9.78
CA ARG A 333 -1.14 3.61 -11.24
C ARG A 333 0.13 3.99 -12.00
N TYR A 334 0.85 5.00 -11.51
CA TYR A 334 2.08 5.52 -12.10
C TYR A 334 3.30 5.17 -11.24
N SER A 335 3.40 3.92 -10.79
CA SER A 335 4.57 3.42 -10.05
C SER A 335 5.73 3.09 -11.00
N LEU A 336 6.95 3.47 -10.61
CA LEU A 336 8.20 3.03 -11.25
C LEU A 336 8.68 1.64 -10.76
N SER A 337 8.01 1.06 -9.75
CA SER A 337 8.23 -0.31 -9.28
C SER A 337 7.07 -1.20 -9.74
N GLU A 338 7.38 -2.32 -10.41
CA GLU A 338 6.40 -3.33 -10.85
C GLU A 338 5.61 -3.91 -9.66
N GLU A 339 6.24 -4.03 -8.49
CA GLU A 339 5.61 -4.56 -7.29
C GLU A 339 4.60 -3.60 -6.65
N LYS A 340 4.79 -2.29 -6.86
CA LYS A 340 3.88 -1.22 -6.40
C LYS A 340 3.02 -0.64 -7.52
N LEU A 341 3.02 -1.28 -8.69
CA LEU A 341 2.15 -0.89 -9.79
C LEU A 341 0.74 -1.41 -9.53
N LEU A 342 -0.24 -0.51 -9.50
CA LEU A 342 -1.65 -0.87 -9.38
C LEU A 342 -2.08 -1.67 -10.62
N LYS A 343 -2.37 -2.96 -10.44
CA LYS A 343 -2.64 -3.90 -11.53
C LYS A 343 -4.09 -3.83 -12.03
N GLU A 344 -5.00 -3.33 -11.20
CA GLU A 344 -6.41 -3.17 -11.54
C GLU A 344 -6.68 -1.80 -12.17
N GLN A 345 -7.51 -1.76 -13.20
CA GLN A 345 -7.95 -0.50 -13.80
C GLN A 345 -9.07 0.10 -12.93
N ILE A 346 -8.76 1.20 -12.27
CA ILE A 346 -9.73 1.99 -11.50
C ILE A 346 -10.19 3.19 -12.34
N ASP A 347 -11.49 3.25 -12.62
CA ASP A 347 -12.13 4.41 -13.24
C ASP A 347 -12.19 5.56 -12.23
N HIS A 348 -11.76 6.75 -12.66
CA HIS A 348 -11.64 7.94 -11.80
C HIS A 348 -11.92 9.21 -12.60
N GLN A 349 -12.31 10.27 -11.90
CA GLN A 349 -12.51 11.62 -12.44
C GLN A 349 -11.68 12.63 -11.65
N ILE A 350 -11.11 13.60 -12.36
CA ILE A 350 -10.42 14.72 -11.73
C ILE A 350 -11.48 15.70 -11.22
N VAL A 351 -11.39 16.06 -9.94
CA VAL A 351 -12.25 17.02 -9.27
C VAL A 351 -11.42 18.25 -8.87
N THR A 352 -11.78 19.45 -9.32
CA THR A 352 -11.15 20.68 -8.84
C THR A 352 -11.89 21.23 -7.63
N LEU A 353 -11.21 21.34 -6.49
CA LEU A 353 -11.72 21.90 -5.24
C LEU A 353 -11.30 23.37 -5.08
N HIS A 354 -12.20 24.18 -4.53
CA HIS A 354 -11.93 25.58 -4.15
C HIS A 354 -11.69 25.65 -2.65
N ILE A 355 -10.46 25.98 -2.26
CA ILE A 355 -10.05 26.01 -0.85
C ILE A 355 -10.24 27.43 -0.31
N VAL A 356 -10.96 27.54 0.80
CA VAL A 356 -11.21 28.79 1.52
C VAL A 356 -10.64 28.67 2.92
N GLN A 357 -9.74 29.58 3.29
CA GLN A 357 -9.09 29.58 4.59
C GLN A 357 -8.94 31.02 5.07
N ASP A 358 -9.24 31.28 6.35
CA ASP A 358 -9.38 32.64 6.88
C ASP A 358 -8.05 33.43 6.89
N ASP A 359 -6.91 32.71 6.84
CA ASP A 359 -5.56 33.28 6.83
C ASP A 359 -5.01 33.59 5.42
N PHE A 360 -5.72 33.21 4.36
CA PHE A 360 -5.28 33.36 2.97
C PHE A 360 -6.31 34.12 2.14
N ASP A 361 -5.96 35.34 1.68
CA ASP A 361 -6.83 36.18 0.83
C ASP A 361 -7.02 35.60 -0.60
N ASP A 362 -6.12 34.71 -1.04
CA ASP A 362 -6.16 34.07 -2.36
C ASP A 362 -7.02 32.80 -2.36
N LYS A 363 -7.97 32.71 -3.30
CA LYS A 363 -8.73 31.47 -3.56
C LYS A 363 -7.81 30.42 -4.18
N VAL A 364 -7.34 29.47 -3.37
CA VAL A 364 -6.50 28.36 -3.84
C VAL A 364 -7.35 27.28 -4.49
N GLN A 365 -7.01 26.87 -5.71
CA GLN A 365 -7.64 25.73 -6.38
C GLN A 365 -6.75 24.48 -6.24
N CYS A 366 -7.33 23.36 -5.84
CA CYS A 366 -6.62 22.09 -5.68
C CYS A 366 -7.28 21.01 -6.54
N LYS A 367 -6.52 20.32 -7.40
CA LYS A 367 -7.01 19.21 -8.21
C LYS A 367 -6.77 17.87 -7.50
N VAL A 368 -7.82 17.09 -7.35
CA VAL A 368 -7.82 15.77 -6.69
C VAL A 368 -8.58 14.75 -7.52
N LEU A 369 -8.54 13.48 -7.13
CA LEU A 369 -9.34 12.42 -7.76
C LEU A 369 -10.57 12.12 -6.91
N ASP A 370 -11.70 11.79 -7.54
CA ASP A 370 -12.91 11.35 -6.85
C ASP A 370 -12.69 10.04 -6.04
N CYS A 371 -11.75 9.21 -6.47
CA CYS A 371 -11.32 8.00 -5.78
C CYS A 371 -10.28 8.23 -4.67
N ASP A 372 -9.81 9.45 -4.43
CA ASP A 372 -8.87 9.73 -3.32
C ASP A 372 -9.57 9.54 -1.96
N SER A 373 -8.86 8.98 -0.98
CA SER A 373 -9.31 8.96 0.42
C SER A 373 -9.30 10.37 1.00
N ILE A 374 -10.03 10.59 2.09
CA ILE A 374 -10.09 11.92 2.71
C ILE A 374 -8.73 12.37 3.23
N SER A 375 -7.91 11.46 3.77
CA SER A 375 -6.53 11.78 4.13
C SER A 375 -5.65 12.15 2.93
N GLN A 376 -5.80 11.47 1.79
CA GLN A 376 -5.08 11.82 0.55
C GLN A 376 -5.49 13.22 0.06
N VAL A 377 -6.78 13.55 0.11
CA VAL A 377 -7.29 14.88 -0.23
C VAL A 377 -6.73 15.96 0.70
N LYS A 378 -6.72 15.72 2.01
CA LYS A 378 -6.11 16.64 2.99
C LYS A 378 -4.63 16.88 2.69
N SER A 379 -3.88 15.84 2.37
CA SER A 379 -2.46 15.96 1.97
C SER A 379 -2.31 16.87 0.75
N LYS A 380 -3.08 16.62 -0.32
CA LYS A 380 -3.04 17.42 -1.56
C LYS A 380 -3.42 18.89 -1.33
N ILE A 381 -4.35 19.16 -0.43
CA ILE A 381 -4.74 20.53 -0.04
C ILE A 381 -3.62 21.21 0.76
N LEU A 382 -3.01 20.51 1.71
CA LEU A 382 -1.85 21.03 2.48
C LEU A 382 -0.68 21.35 1.55
N ASP A 383 -0.40 20.49 0.56
CA ASP A 383 0.63 20.77 -0.45
C ASP A 383 0.32 22.01 -1.30
N ALA A 384 -0.95 22.22 -1.64
CA ALA A 384 -1.38 23.40 -2.39
C ALA A 384 -1.28 24.71 -1.56
N LEU A 385 -1.69 24.67 -0.29
CA LEU A 385 -1.67 25.83 0.62
C LEU A 385 -0.24 26.19 1.05
N PHE A 386 0.59 25.20 1.35
CA PHE A 386 1.93 25.37 1.91
C PHE A 386 3.05 25.08 0.92
N LYS A 387 2.80 25.26 -0.39
CA LYS A 387 3.75 24.94 -1.48
C LYS A 387 5.18 25.48 -1.29
N ASN A 388 5.32 26.63 -0.62
CA ASN A 388 6.60 27.32 -0.37
C ASN A 388 7.14 27.14 1.05
N THR A 389 6.48 26.35 1.89
CA THR A 389 6.87 26.11 3.29
C THR A 389 7.52 24.72 3.41
N PRO A 390 8.67 24.56 4.09
CA PRO A 390 9.25 23.25 4.37
C PRO A 390 8.27 22.31 5.06
N PHE A 391 8.27 21.03 4.68
CA PHE A 391 7.29 20.04 5.14
C PHE A 391 7.23 19.90 6.67
N SER A 392 8.37 19.96 7.35
CA SER A 392 8.46 19.85 8.82
C SER A 392 7.77 21.00 9.57
N MET A 393 7.46 22.11 8.90
CA MET A 393 6.76 23.27 9.47
C MET A 393 5.29 23.33 9.05
N ARG A 394 4.80 22.33 8.32
CA ARG A 394 3.39 22.24 7.89
C ARG A 394 2.55 21.49 8.92
N PRO A 395 1.25 21.79 9.06
CA PRO A 395 0.33 20.97 9.83
C PRO A 395 0.29 19.53 9.31
N SER A 396 0.23 18.56 10.20
CA SER A 396 0.04 17.15 9.84
C SER A 396 -1.39 16.89 9.38
N VAL A 397 -1.59 15.90 8.48
CA VAL A 397 -2.91 15.44 8.03
C VAL A 397 -3.82 15.05 9.21
N HIS A 398 -3.25 14.64 10.35
CA HIS A 398 -4.00 14.25 11.56
C HIS A 398 -4.40 15.45 12.45
N GLU A 399 -3.80 16.61 12.27
CA GLU A 399 -4.06 17.82 13.06
C GLU A 399 -5.18 18.68 12.45
N VAL A 400 -5.59 18.34 11.22
CA VAL A 400 -6.61 19.07 10.46
C VAL A 400 -7.75 18.14 10.03
N ASP A 401 -8.96 18.67 10.09
CA ASP A 401 -10.16 18.06 9.54
C ASP A 401 -10.60 18.79 8.26
N LEU A 402 -11.17 18.04 7.31
CA LEU A 402 -11.63 18.58 6.03
C LEU A 402 -13.11 18.95 6.12
N GLU A 403 -13.45 20.22 6.00
CA GLU A 403 -14.83 20.70 5.97
C GLU A 403 -15.28 20.98 4.54
N TRP A 404 -16.41 20.39 4.14
CA TRP A 404 -17.13 20.70 2.91
C TRP A 404 -18.25 21.71 3.18
N ARG A 405 -18.20 22.86 2.49
CA ARG A 405 -19.20 23.94 2.58
C ARG A 405 -20.24 23.78 1.47
N HIS A 406 -21.41 23.23 1.80
CA HIS A 406 -22.49 23.06 0.84
C HIS A 406 -23.33 24.35 0.76
N GLY A 407 -23.66 24.79 -0.46
CA GLY A 407 -24.22 26.12 -0.82
C GLY A 407 -25.57 26.53 -0.23
N ARG A 408 -26.06 25.87 0.83
CA ARG A 408 -27.22 26.24 1.65
C ARG A 408 -26.83 26.58 3.11
N GLY A 409 -25.58 26.95 3.37
CA GLY A 409 -25.07 27.26 4.72
C GLY A 409 -24.85 26.02 5.60
N GLY A 410 -24.78 24.84 4.99
CA GLY A 410 -24.47 23.59 5.68
C GLY A 410 -22.98 23.27 5.58
N HIS A 411 -22.38 22.88 6.70
CA HIS A 411 -20.98 22.46 6.79
C HIS A 411 -20.94 20.97 7.17
N VAL A 412 -20.12 20.19 6.47
CA VAL A 412 -19.95 18.75 6.73
C VAL A 412 -18.47 18.43 6.84
N THR A 413 -18.05 17.85 7.96
CA THR A 413 -16.69 17.35 8.13
C THR A 413 -16.55 15.97 7.49
N LEU A 414 -15.63 15.84 6.54
CA LEU A 414 -15.31 14.59 5.87
C LEU A 414 -14.20 13.86 6.64
N GLN A 415 -14.36 12.55 6.80
CA GLN A 415 -13.36 11.68 7.45
C GLN A 415 -13.18 10.38 6.66
N ASP A 416 -12.04 9.71 6.84
CA ASP A 416 -11.76 8.41 6.22
C ASP A 416 -12.71 7.31 6.73
N GLU A 417 -13.20 7.45 7.97
CA GLU A 417 -14.22 6.61 8.59
C GLU A 417 -15.24 7.50 9.31
N ASP A 418 -16.53 7.24 9.08
CA ASP A 418 -17.64 7.88 9.77
C ASP A 418 -18.85 6.92 9.84
N LEU A 419 -19.98 7.40 10.38
CA LEU A 419 -21.22 6.61 10.48
C LEU A 419 -21.78 6.15 9.12
N THR A 420 -21.29 6.71 8.01
CA THR A 420 -21.73 6.37 6.65
C THR A 420 -20.82 5.36 5.97
N THR A 421 -19.70 4.97 6.59
CA THR A 421 -18.72 4.03 6.04
C THR A 421 -19.33 2.67 5.72
N LYS A 422 -19.12 2.21 4.49
CA LYS A 422 -19.70 0.95 3.99
C LYS A 422 -18.90 -0.26 4.51
N THR A 423 -19.60 -1.15 5.22
CA THR A 423 -19.07 -2.46 5.65
C THR A 423 -19.74 -3.58 4.86
N LEU A 424 -18.96 -4.43 4.21
CA LEU A 424 -19.45 -5.56 3.41
C LEU A 424 -18.63 -6.82 3.71
N ASN A 425 -19.28 -7.86 4.24
CA ASN A 425 -18.65 -9.15 4.56
C ASN A 425 -17.39 -9.04 5.44
N GLY A 426 -17.43 -8.22 6.49
CA GLY A 426 -16.27 -8.01 7.39
C GLY A 426 -15.19 -7.08 6.83
N TRP A 427 -15.38 -6.52 5.63
CA TRP A 427 -14.48 -5.52 5.05
C TRP A 427 -15.08 -4.11 5.12
N ARG A 428 -14.35 -3.17 5.72
CA ARG A 428 -14.64 -1.73 5.72
C ARG A 428 -13.86 -1.03 4.61
N ARG A 429 -14.56 -0.24 3.79
CA ARG A 429 -13.92 0.57 2.74
C ARG A 429 -13.66 1.97 3.27
N LEU A 430 -12.44 2.51 3.09
CA LEU A 430 -12.17 3.92 3.40
C LEU A 430 -13.07 4.84 2.56
N ASN A 431 -13.58 5.90 3.20
CA ASN A 431 -14.42 6.89 2.53
C ASN A 431 -13.57 7.72 1.55
N THR A 432 -14.12 7.97 0.36
CA THR A 432 -13.49 8.77 -0.71
C THR A 432 -14.34 10.00 -1.04
N LEU A 433 -13.86 10.92 -1.88
CA LEU A 433 -14.70 12.04 -2.34
C LEU A 433 -15.96 11.59 -3.08
N ALA A 434 -15.84 10.53 -3.89
CA ALA A 434 -16.97 9.90 -4.56
C ALA A 434 -17.99 9.32 -3.57
N HIS A 435 -17.55 8.81 -2.41
CA HIS A 435 -18.45 8.31 -1.36
C HIS A 435 -19.37 9.40 -0.83
N TYR A 436 -18.85 10.60 -0.62
CA TYR A 436 -19.64 11.77 -0.19
C TYR A 436 -20.36 12.49 -1.34
N GLY A 437 -20.15 12.07 -2.59
CA GLY A 437 -20.78 12.68 -3.78
C GLY A 437 -20.29 14.10 -4.08
N VAL A 438 -19.05 14.42 -3.70
CA VAL A 438 -18.43 15.73 -3.97
C VAL A 438 -18.25 15.90 -5.48
N LYS A 439 -18.61 17.08 -6.00
CA LYS A 439 -18.57 17.42 -7.43
C LYS A 439 -17.56 18.53 -7.72
N GLU A 440 -17.31 18.78 -9.01
CA GLU A 440 -16.44 19.84 -9.50
C GLU A 440 -16.74 21.19 -8.85
N SER A 441 -15.69 21.95 -8.54
CA SER A 441 -15.75 23.28 -7.90
C SER A 441 -16.36 23.29 -6.50
N ALA A 442 -16.33 22.17 -5.77
CA ALA A 442 -16.75 22.12 -4.38
C ALA A 442 -15.86 23.00 -3.48
N VAL A 443 -16.49 23.70 -2.53
CA VAL A 443 -15.79 24.61 -1.61
C VAL A 443 -15.40 23.86 -0.34
N MET A 444 -14.11 23.82 -0.05
CA MET A 444 -13.53 23.10 1.09
C MET A 444 -12.75 24.05 2.01
N SER A 445 -12.61 23.67 3.28
CA SER A 445 -11.78 24.38 4.26
C SER A 445 -11.06 23.38 5.18
N LEU A 446 -9.86 23.71 5.66
CA LEU A 446 -9.16 22.92 6.66
C LEU A 446 -9.37 23.55 8.04
N ILE A 447 -9.83 22.74 9.00
CA ILE A 447 -10.09 23.17 10.37
C ILE A 447 -9.09 22.47 11.31
N SER A 448 -8.43 23.22 12.19
CA SER A 448 -7.54 22.63 13.19
C SER A 448 -8.34 21.90 14.27
N ARG A 449 -7.90 20.68 14.63
CA ARG A 449 -8.45 19.93 15.76
C ARG A 449 -7.96 20.55 17.07
N GLN A 450 -8.79 21.33 17.75
CA GLN A 450 -8.50 21.75 19.13
C GLN A 450 -8.57 20.52 20.05
N ASN A 451 -7.53 20.32 20.88
CA ASN A 451 -7.47 19.22 21.86
C ASN A 451 -8.66 19.29 22.83
N ASP A 452 -9.65 18.40 22.66
CA ASP A 452 -10.61 18.13 23.73
C ASP A 452 -9.87 17.58 24.94
N SER A 453 -9.93 18.36 26.00
CA SER A 453 -9.11 18.25 27.19
C SER A 453 -9.64 17.20 28.16
N PHE A 454 -9.72 15.92 27.78
CA PHE A 454 -9.96 14.81 28.73
C PHE A 454 -9.32 13.48 28.25
N ASN A 455 -7.99 13.39 28.26
CA ASN A 455 -7.28 12.16 28.62
C ASN A 455 -5.79 12.44 28.83
N THR A 456 -5.37 12.45 30.09
CA THR A 456 -3.97 12.56 30.52
C THR A 456 -3.13 11.40 30.00
N PRO A 457 -1.97 11.63 29.34
CA PRO A 457 -1.06 10.55 29.02
C PRO A 457 -0.23 10.20 30.26
N TYR A 458 -0.44 9.01 30.81
CA TYR A 458 0.48 8.40 31.77
C TYR A 458 1.87 8.24 31.11
N LYS A 459 2.84 9.02 31.60
CA LYS A 459 4.27 8.89 31.26
C LYS A 459 4.82 7.62 31.94
N ILE A 460 5.24 6.63 31.17
CA ILE A 460 6.12 5.56 31.64
C ILE A 460 7.57 5.97 31.27
N PRO A 461 8.50 6.12 32.24
CA PRO A 461 9.87 6.50 31.94
C PRO A 461 10.69 5.29 31.47
N CYS A 462 11.17 5.33 30.23
CA CYS A 462 12.16 4.38 29.72
C CYS A 462 13.56 4.78 30.23
N LYS A 463 14.14 3.98 31.14
CA LYS A 463 15.54 4.08 31.53
C LYS A 463 16.38 3.25 30.55
N ASN A 464 16.84 3.85 29.45
CA ASN A 464 18.06 3.54 28.68
C ASN A 464 17.99 3.94 27.18
N CYS A 465 17.55 5.16 26.87
CA CYS A 465 17.79 5.74 25.54
C CYS A 465 18.16 7.23 25.69
N THR A 466 19.37 7.60 25.29
CA THR A 466 19.83 9.00 25.19
C THR A 466 19.88 9.42 23.72
N GLY A 467 19.04 10.39 23.33
CA GLY A 467 18.94 11.03 21.99
C GLY A 467 17.64 10.65 21.24
N ILE A 468 16.47 11.32 21.41
CA ILE A 468 15.98 12.57 20.78
C ILE A 468 15.82 12.42 19.23
N TYR A 469 14.66 12.41 18.55
CA TYR A 469 13.22 12.41 18.83
C TYR A 469 12.57 11.45 17.79
N CYS A 470 11.87 10.40 18.25
CA CYS A 470 11.00 9.58 17.40
C CYS A 470 9.57 9.75 17.86
N THR A 471 8.78 10.60 17.20
CA THR A 471 7.33 10.58 17.32
C THR A 471 6.78 9.49 16.42
N ASN A 472 6.96 8.25 16.85
CA ASN A 472 6.12 7.15 16.41
C ASN A 472 4.70 7.40 16.92
N SER A 473 3.83 7.90 16.05
CA SER A 473 2.39 7.72 16.20
C SER A 473 1.80 7.35 14.85
N HIS A 474 2.00 6.08 14.51
CA HIS A 474 1.11 5.30 13.66
C HIS A 474 -0.35 5.68 13.90
N ILE A 475 -1.15 5.61 12.84
CA ILE A 475 -2.60 5.44 12.85
C ILE A 475 -3.01 4.69 14.13
N ARG A 476 -3.55 5.43 15.09
CA ARG A 476 -4.24 4.83 16.24
C ARG A 476 -5.56 4.34 15.70
N VAL A 477 -5.57 3.09 15.24
CA VAL A 477 -6.81 2.31 15.18
C VAL A 477 -7.40 2.37 16.59
N TYR A 478 -8.55 3.01 16.74
CA TYR A 478 -9.33 2.91 17.97
C TYR A 478 -9.60 1.42 18.22
N LYS A 479 -8.83 0.81 19.13
CA LYS A 479 -9.35 -0.26 19.98
C LYS A 479 -10.32 0.40 20.96
N SER A 480 -11.49 0.79 20.47
CA SER A 480 -12.66 1.00 21.30
C SER A 480 -13.33 -0.36 21.51
N ASP A 481 -13.39 -0.77 22.77
CA ASP A 481 -14.33 -1.73 23.35
C ASP A 481 -14.47 -3.11 22.69
N ILE A 482 -13.62 -4.05 23.15
CA ILE A 482 -13.85 -5.48 23.47
C ILE A 482 -14.69 -6.39 22.52
N ASN A 483 -15.29 -5.95 21.40
CA ASN A 483 -16.19 -6.78 20.58
C ASN A 483 -15.93 -6.83 19.06
N ASP A 484 -14.91 -6.18 18.49
CA ASP A 484 -14.77 -6.04 17.02
C ASP A 484 -13.44 -6.63 16.45
N GLN A 485 -13.12 -7.90 16.74
CA GLN A 485 -11.85 -8.53 16.32
C GLN A 485 -11.77 -9.02 14.86
N ASN A 486 -12.80 -8.83 14.01
CA ASN A 486 -12.85 -9.41 12.65
C ASN A 486 -13.14 -8.41 11.52
N VAL A 487 -12.68 -7.17 11.62
CA VAL A 487 -12.89 -6.15 10.57
C VAL A 487 -11.58 -5.86 9.82
N HIS A 488 -11.58 -6.12 8.51
CA HIS A 488 -10.46 -5.81 7.61
C HIS A 488 -10.74 -4.52 6.81
N TYR A 489 -9.69 -3.77 6.46
CA TYR A 489 -9.83 -2.48 5.74
C TYR A 489 -9.29 -2.57 4.31
N TYR A 490 -9.95 -1.89 3.38
CA TYR A 490 -9.49 -1.73 1.99
C TYR A 490 -9.79 -0.32 1.47
N HIS A 491 -9.02 0.17 0.49
CA HIS A 491 -9.31 1.45 -0.18
C HIS A 491 -9.91 1.21 -1.58
N LEU A 492 -9.06 0.84 -2.53
CA LEU A 492 -9.43 0.59 -3.93
C LEU A 492 -9.46 -0.90 -4.20
N VAL A 493 -8.42 -1.61 -3.76
CA VAL A 493 -8.27 -3.05 -3.95
C VAL A 493 -8.31 -3.74 -2.59
N LYS A 494 -9.05 -4.85 -2.47
CA LYS A 494 -8.99 -5.69 -1.27
C LYS A 494 -7.64 -6.42 -1.27
N PRO A 495 -6.84 -6.33 -0.20
CA PRO A 495 -5.63 -7.13 -0.06
C PRO A 495 -5.95 -8.60 -0.30
N ILE A 496 -5.47 -9.14 -1.41
CA ILE A 496 -5.56 -10.57 -1.69
C ILE A 496 -4.61 -11.23 -0.70
N GLU A 497 -5.11 -12.14 0.17
CA GLU A 497 -4.20 -13.08 0.84
C GLU A 497 -3.39 -13.77 -0.25
N TYR A 498 -2.08 -13.52 -0.29
CA TYR A 498 -1.18 -14.00 -1.32
C TYR A 498 -1.18 -15.54 -1.39
N GLN A 499 -2.12 -16.09 -2.14
CA GLN A 499 -2.07 -17.44 -2.65
C GLN A 499 -2.04 -17.37 -4.18
N HIS A 500 -0.84 -17.71 -4.67
CA HIS A 500 -0.51 -18.12 -6.02
C HIS A 500 -0.55 -17.06 -7.13
N ILE A 501 0.57 -16.33 -7.26
CA ILE A 501 1.13 -16.05 -8.59
C ILE A 501 2.43 -16.86 -8.70
N VAL A 502 2.31 -18.03 -9.32
CA VAL A 502 3.45 -18.77 -9.86
C VAL A 502 3.15 -19.01 -11.34
N ASN A 503 4.05 -18.49 -12.17
CA ASN A 503 4.34 -18.86 -13.55
C ASN A 503 3.34 -18.45 -14.64
N LYS A 504 3.63 -17.29 -15.23
CA LYS A 504 3.72 -17.18 -16.70
C LYS A 504 5.05 -16.56 -17.07
N SER A 505 6.06 -17.41 -17.25
CA SER A 505 7.25 -17.09 -18.03
C SER A 505 7.31 -18.07 -19.20
N SER A 506 7.21 -17.50 -20.39
CA SER A 506 7.57 -18.01 -21.71
C SER A 506 8.32 -19.35 -21.72
N GLU A 507 7.73 -20.34 -22.39
CA GLU A 507 8.43 -21.53 -22.90
C GLU A 507 9.49 -21.11 -23.93
N HIS A 508 10.73 -20.92 -23.47
CA HIS A 508 11.89 -21.19 -24.30
C HIS A 508 12.61 -22.40 -23.71
N SER A 509 12.45 -23.54 -24.37
CA SER A 509 13.13 -24.78 -24.06
C SER A 509 14.65 -24.62 -24.28
N HIS A 510 15.38 -24.21 -23.24
CA HIS A 510 16.82 -24.26 -23.25
C HIS A 510 17.26 -25.70 -22.96
N LYS A 511 17.90 -26.33 -23.96
CA LYS A 511 18.51 -27.66 -23.81
C LYS A 511 19.55 -27.60 -22.68
N ALA A 512 19.46 -28.53 -21.74
CA ALA A 512 20.42 -28.64 -20.65
C ALA A 512 21.84 -28.74 -21.23
N ILE A 513 22.71 -27.80 -20.85
CA ILE A 513 24.09 -27.77 -21.30
C ILE A 513 24.79 -29.03 -20.78
N PRO A 514 25.49 -29.81 -21.62
CA PRO A 514 26.24 -30.97 -21.16
C PRO A 514 27.29 -30.57 -20.11
N GLU A 515 27.44 -31.38 -19.06
CA GLU A 515 28.28 -31.13 -17.87
C GLU A 515 29.72 -30.69 -18.18
N ILE A 516 30.30 -31.17 -19.29
CA ILE A 516 31.64 -30.81 -19.77
C ILE A 516 31.79 -29.34 -20.22
N PHE A 517 30.70 -28.69 -20.61
CA PHE A 517 30.73 -27.27 -20.98
C PHE A 517 30.51 -26.37 -19.77
N LEU A 518 29.83 -26.87 -18.74
CA LEU A 518 29.64 -26.14 -17.49
C LEU A 518 30.96 -25.98 -16.73
N THR A 519 31.82 -27.01 -16.71
CA THR A 519 33.17 -26.93 -16.13
C THR A 519 34.05 -25.90 -16.85
N ARG A 520 33.95 -25.77 -18.18
CA ARG A 520 34.66 -24.75 -18.95
C ARG A 520 34.17 -23.34 -18.63
N LEU A 521 32.85 -23.15 -18.51
CA LEU A 521 32.27 -21.87 -18.10
C LEU A 521 32.70 -21.47 -16.67
N LEU A 522 32.73 -22.42 -15.75
CA LEU A 522 33.25 -22.22 -14.39
C LEU A 522 34.74 -21.87 -14.40
N SER A 523 35.52 -22.50 -15.30
CA SER A 523 36.93 -22.19 -15.50
C SER A 523 37.13 -20.72 -15.88
N THR A 524 36.45 -20.29 -16.96
CA THR A 524 36.51 -18.91 -17.45
C THR A 524 35.99 -17.92 -16.39
N LYS A 525 34.89 -18.25 -15.69
CA LYS A 525 34.39 -17.41 -14.59
C LYS A 525 35.43 -17.25 -13.51
N GLY A 526 36.04 -18.34 -13.05
CA GLY A 526 37.05 -18.30 -11.98
C GLY A 526 38.27 -17.46 -12.36
N THR A 527 38.68 -17.47 -13.63
CA THR A 527 39.78 -16.62 -14.13
C THR A 527 39.42 -15.14 -14.15
N VAL A 528 38.20 -14.76 -14.55
CA VAL A 528 37.82 -13.32 -14.61
C VAL A 528 37.23 -12.77 -13.31
N HIS A 529 36.93 -13.66 -12.35
CA HIS A 529 36.13 -13.34 -11.16
C HIS A 529 36.67 -12.16 -10.36
N LYS A 530 37.99 -12.12 -10.11
CA LYS A 530 38.62 -11.01 -9.36
C LYS A 530 38.43 -9.66 -10.05
N PHE A 531 38.55 -9.59 -11.38
CA PHE A 531 38.35 -8.33 -12.11
C PHE A 531 36.90 -7.86 -12.03
N VAL A 532 35.94 -8.78 -12.04
CA VAL A 532 34.52 -8.46 -11.83
C VAL A 532 34.28 -7.94 -10.42
N ASP A 533 34.84 -8.61 -9.40
CA ASP A 533 34.74 -8.18 -8.00
C ASP A 533 35.35 -6.79 -7.79
N ASP A 534 36.58 -6.58 -8.26
CA ASP A 534 37.31 -5.31 -8.12
C ASP A 534 36.56 -4.18 -8.86
N PHE A 535 35.99 -4.46 -10.04
CA PHE A 535 35.17 -3.49 -10.79
C PHE A 535 33.86 -3.15 -10.06
N PHE A 536 33.10 -4.15 -9.58
CA PHE A 536 31.85 -3.91 -8.82
C PHE A 536 32.13 -3.15 -7.53
N SER A 537 33.18 -3.52 -6.81
CA SER A 537 33.63 -2.80 -5.62
C SER A 537 33.94 -1.33 -5.94
N THR A 538 34.63 -1.05 -7.05
CA THR A 538 34.96 0.32 -7.46
C THR A 538 33.73 1.17 -7.75
N ILE A 539 32.75 0.65 -8.50
CA ILE A 539 31.56 1.42 -8.87
C ILE A 539 30.48 1.50 -7.77
N LEU A 540 30.53 0.60 -6.77
CA LEU A 540 29.60 0.54 -5.63
C LEU A 540 30.24 1.02 -4.32
N THR A 541 31.39 1.68 -4.35
CA THR A 541 32.00 2.28 -3.16
C THR A 541 31.87 3.80 -3.20
N VAL A 542 31.41 4.38 -2.09
CA VAL A 542 31.42 5.83 -1.92
C VAL A 542 32.86 6.29 -1.70
N ASN A 543 33.35 7.13 -2.60
CA ASN A 543 34.67 7.75 -2.54
C ASN A 543 34.55 9.28 -2.68
N GLU A 544 35.65 10.00 -2.48
CA GLU A 544 35.70 11.47 -2.64
C GLU A 544 35.41 11.94 -4.08
N VAL A 545 35.40 11.01 -5.04
CA VAL A 545 35.16 11.23 -6.47
C VAL A 545 33.67 11.08 -6.83
N LEU A 546 32.80 10.71 -5.88
CA LEU A 546 31.39 10.53 -6.15
C LEU A 546 30.76 11.86 -6.63
N PRO A 547 30.16 11.91 -7.83
CA PRO A 547 29.60 13.16 -8.35
C PRO A 547 28.47 13.69 -7.43
N PRO A 548 28.43 15.01 -7.14
CA PRO A 548 27.37 15.62 -6.34
C PRO A 548 25.96 15.34 -6.88
N ALA A 549 25.84 15.16 -8.20
CA ALA A 549 24.59 14.81 -8.88
C ALA A 549 24.01 13.46 -8.44
N VAL A 550 24.86 12.45 -8.13
CA VAL A 550 24.40 11.14 -7.66
C VAL A 550 23.78 11.26 -6.28
N LYS A 551 24.48 11.95 -5.36
CA LYS A 551 23.97 12.24 -4.02
C LYS A 551 22.67 13.03 -4.08
N TRP A 552 22.65 14.13 -4.83
CA TRP A 552 21.46 14.98 -4.99
C TRP A 552 20.26 14.20 -5.55
N LEU A 553 20.46 13.35 -6.56
CA LEU A 553 19.38 12.53 -7.14
C LEU A 553 18.85 11.48 -6.16
N PHE A 554 19.72 10.85 -5.37
CA PHE A 554 19.30 9.86 -4.38
C PHE A 554 18.57 10.50 -3.20
N ASP A 555 19.02 11.68 -2.75
CA ASP A 555 18.31 12.48 -1.75
C ASP A 555 16.93 12.90 -2.25
N LEU A 556 16.79 13.26 -3.53
CA LEU A 556 15.49 13.55 -4.15
C LEU A 556 14.52 12.36 -4.02
N PHE A 557 15.00 11.13 -4.24
CA PHE A 557 14.18 9.93 -4.07
C PHE A 557 13.84 9.64 -2.61
N ASP A 558 14.80 9.83 -1.69
CA ASP A 558 14.57 9.67 -0.26
C ASP A 558 13.55 10.70 0.27
N ASP A 559 13.63 11.95 -0.19
CA ASP A 559 12.68 13.02 0.11
C ASP A 559 11.29 12.76 -0.49
N ALA A 560 11.24 12.28 -1.73
CA ALA A 560 9.99 11.88 -2.37
C ALA A 560 9.32 10.74 -1.58
N ALA A 561 10.08 9.73 -1.16
CA ALA A 561 9.57 8.63 -0.36
C ALA A 561 9.06 9.07 1.02
N ARG A 562 9.81 9.94 1.71
CA ARG A 562 9.42 10.51 3.00
C ARG A 562 8.15 11.35 2.91
N SER A 563 8.07 12.23 1.91
CA SER A 563 6.89 13.09 1.72
C SER A 563 5.61 12.31 1.41
N HIS A 564 5.74 11.13 0.79
CA HIS A 564 4.61 10.26 0.44
C HIS A 564 4.30 9.19 1.49
N GLY A 565 5.02 9.16 2.61
CA GLY A 565 4.85 8.12 3.63
C GLY A 565 5.15 6.71 3.11
N ILE A 566 6.05 6.57 2.13
CA ILE A 566 6.44 5.26 1.60
C ILE A 566 7.30 4.55 2.65
N ILE A 567 6.70 3.60 3.37
CA ILE A 567 7.38 2.84 4.44
C ILE A 567 8.26 1.72 3.88
N ASN A 568 7.95 1.18 2.69
CA ASN A 568 8.72 0.07 2.11
C ASN A 568 10.04 0.56 1.50
N PRO A 569 11.22 0.19 2.06
CA PRO A 569 12.52 0.59 1.53
C PRO A 569 12.83 0.00 0.13
N GLU A 570 12.16 -1.08 -0.27
CA GLU A 570 12.35 -1.72 -1.57
C GLU A 570 11.98 -0.80 -2.74
N VAL A 571 11.00 0.09 -2.53
CA VAL A 571 10.53 1.03 -3.56
C VAL A 571 11.62 2.04 -3.88
N VAL A 572 12.22 2.61 -2.83
CA VAL A 572 13.31 3.60 -2.96
C VAL A 572 14.56 2.94 -3.52
N HIS A 573 14.85 1.71 -3.09
CA HIS A 573 15.91 0.90 -3.68
C HIS A 573 15.69 0.73 -5.19
N ALA A 574 14.48 0.35 -5.62
CA ALA A 574 14.17 0.19 -7.04
C ALA A 574 14.31 1.50 -7.83
N TRP A 575 13.91 2.65 -7.27
CA TRP A 575 14.10 3.96 -7.90
C TRP A 575 15.58 4.27 -8.11
N LYS A 576 16.42 4.08 -7.08
CA LYS A 576 17.88 4.27 -7.15
C LYS A 576 18.52 3.32 -8.17
N SER A 577 18.12 2.05 -8.20
CA SER A 577 18.62 1.06 -9.16
C SER A 577 18.22 1.39 -10.60
N ASN A 578 16.95 1.78 -10.81
CA ASN A 578 16.40 2.12 -12.13
C ASN A 578 16.93 3.44 -12.69
N SER A 579 17.46 4.34 -11.86
CA SER A 579 17.97 5.64 -12.30
C SER A 579 19.45 5.61 -12.70
N LEU A 580 20.29 4.86 -11.99
CA LEU A 580 21.75 4.90 -12.17
C LEU A 580 22.33 3.53 -12.57
N PRO A 581 22.39 2.49 -11.70
CA PRO A 581 22.98 1.20 -12.07
C PRO A 581 22.44 0.58 -13.36
N LEU A 582 21.11 0.51 -13.49
CA LEU A 582 20.48 -0.21 -14.60
C LEU A 582 20.48 0.58 -15.92
N ARG A 583 20.71 1.90 -15.88
CA ARG A 583 20.68 2.78 -17.06
C ARG A 583 22.06 3.20 -17.52
N PHE A 584 22.91 3.58 -16.57
CA PHE A 584 24.26 4.05 -16.83
C PHE A 584 25.26 2.88 -16.79
N TRP A 585 25.42 2.24 -15.64
CA TRP A 585 26.49 1.24 -15.44
C TRP A 585 26.30 -0.02 -16.28
N VAL A 586 25.09 -0.58 -16.35
CA VAL A 586 24.80 -1.73 -17.23
C VAL A 586 25.14 -1.42 -18.69
N ASN A 587 24.88 -0.18 -19.14
CA ASN A 587 25.16 0.22 -20.51
C ASN A 587 26.67 0.27 -20.78
N LEU A 588 27.46 0.81 -19.84
CA LEU A 588 28.92 0.86 -19.94
C LEU A 588 29.58 -0.52 -19.84
N ILE A 589 29.06 -1.41 -18.98
CA ILE A 589 29.56 -2.79 -18.87
C ILE A 589 29.36 -3.53 -20.20
N LYS A 590 28.20 -3.36 -20.84
CA LYS A 590 27.90 -4.02 -22.13
C LYS A 590 28.65 -3.40 -23.31
N ASN A 591 28.95 -2.11 -23.23
CA ASN A 591 29.53 -1.33 -24.32
C ASN A 591 30.79 -0.59 -23.86
N PRO A 592 31.87 -1.31 -23.49
CA PRO A 592 33.13 -0.67 -23.10
C PRO A 592 33.76 0.12 -24.24
N ASP A 593 33.42 -0.21 -25.50
CA ASP A 593 33.79 0.55 -26.69
C ASP A 593 33.17 1.95 -26.72
N PHE A 594 32.27 2.30 -25.80
CA PHE A 594 31.79 3.67 -25.64
C PHE A 594 32.80 4.56 -24.91
N ILE A 595 33.64 3.97 -24.05
CA ILE A 595 34.65 4.70 -23.28
C ILE A 595 36.03 4.53 -23.90
N PHE A 596 36.32 3.33 -24.41
CA PHE A 596 37.65 2.97 -24.90
C PHE A 596 37.64 2.76 -26.42
N ASP A 597 38.73 3.14 -27.07
CA ASP A 597 38.94 2.86 -28.49
C ASP A 597 39.36 1.40 -28.68
N ILE A 598 38.38 0.50 -28.55
CA ILE A 598 38.59 -0.95 -28.63
C ILE A 598 37.62 -1.58 -29.63
N ASN A 599 38.09 -2.63 -30.31
CA ASN A 599 37.23 -3.44 -31.15
C ASN A 599 36.52 -4.52 -30.30
N LYS A 600 35.23 -4.29 -30.01
CA LYS A 600 34.40 -5.26 -29.30
C LYS A 600 33.97 -6.40 -30.23
N THR A 601 34.48 -7.60 -30.00
CA THR A 601 34.05 -8.80 -30.74
C THR A 601 32.71 -9.34 -30.21
N ALA A 602 31.96 -10.07 -31.03
CA ALA A 602 30.67 -10.67 -30.63
C ALA A 602 30.81 -11.65 -29.44
N THR A 603 31.95 -12.32 -29.31
CA THR A 603 32.25 -13.20 -28.18
C THR A 603 32.42 -12.40 -26.89
N VAL A 604 33.15 -11.29 -26.94
CA VAL A 604 33.32 -10.39 -25.79
C VAL A 604 31.99 -9.75 -25.41
N ASP A 605 31.20 -9.30 -26.38
CA ASP A 605 29.85 -8.75 -26.16
C ASP A 605 28.92 -9.74 -25.43
N SER A 606 28.96 -11.03 -25.81
CA SER A 606 28.20 -12.08 -25.15
C SER A 606 28.65 -12.31 -23.70
N SER A 607 29.97 -12.31 -23.45
CA SER A 607 30.53 -12.46 -22.11
C SER A 607 30.22 -11.26 -21.20
N LEU A 608 30.36 -10.04 -21.72
CA LEU A 608 30.01 -8.82 -20.99
C LEU A 608 28.51 -8.73 -20.71
N SER A 609 27.66 -9.25 -21.60
CA SER A 609 26.22 -9.36 -21.35
C SER A 609 25.89 -10.28 -20.16
N VAL A 610 26.68 -11.34 -19.95
CA VAL A 610 26.55 -12.19 -18.75
C VAL A 610 26.91 -11.41 -17.48
N ILE A 611 28.03 -10.68 -17.48
CA ILE A 611 28.47 -9.86 -16.33
C ILE A 611 27.45 -8.75 -16.04
N ALA A 612 26.97 -8.06 -17.08
CA ALA A 612 25.94 -7.04 -16.96
C ALA A 612 24.65 -7.60 -16.37
N GLN A 613 24.22 -8.80 -16.79
CA GLN A 613 23.04 -9.45 -16.22
C GLN A 613 23.25 -9.80 -14.74
N THR A 614 24.43 -10.27 -14.35
CA THR A 614 24.77 -10.49 -12.93
C THR A 614 24.68 -9.20 -12.12
N PHE A 615 25.17 -8.08 -12.67
CA PHE A 615 25.04 -6.75 -12.03
C PHE A 615 23.58 -6.31 -11.91
N MET A 616 22.77 -6.54 -12.95
CA MET A 616 21.33 -6.28 -12.91
C MET A 616 20.63 -7.11 -11.82
N ASP A 617 20.95 -8.40 -11.72
CA ASP A 617 20.37 -9.30 -10.72
C ASP A 617 20.81 -8.93 -9.28
N ALA A 618 22.00 -8.35 -9.12
CA ALA A 618 22.49 -7.81 -7.85
C ALA A 618 21.78 -6.52 -7.42
N CYS A 619 21.23 -5.76 -8.35
CA CYS A 619 20.40 -4.58 -8.05
C CYS A 619 18.94 -4.95 -7.66
N SER A 620 18.55 -6.22 -7.76
CA SER A 620 17.22 -6.69 -7.37
C SER A 620 17.24 -7.25 -5.95
N LEU A 621 16.24 -6.88 -5.14
CA LEU A 621 16.00 -7.44 -3.81
C LEU A 621 15.27 -8.81 -3.87
N SER A 622 14.79 -9.22 -5.05
CA SER A 622 14.10 -10.49 -5.21
C SER A 622 15.06 -11.68 -5.22
N GLU A 623 14.86 -12.63 -4.29
CA GLU A 623 15.58 -13.90 -4.28
C GLU A 623 14.92 -14.89 -5.26
N HIS A 624 15.53 -15.06 -6.43
CA HIS A 624 15.12 -16.12 -7.35
C HIS A 624 15.62 -17.49 -6.86
N ARG A 625 14.68 -18.42 -6.60
CA ARG A 625 15.02 -19.82 -6.32
C ARG A 625 15.57 -20.49 -7.58
N LEU A 626 16.84 -20.86 -7.52
CA LEU A 626 17.51 -21.55 -8.61
C LEU A 626 16.94 -22.97 -8.78
N CYS A 627 16.60 -23.31 -10.02
CA CYS A 627 16.15 -24.63 -10.43
C CYS A 627 16.99 -25.11 -11.63
N LYS A 628 16.82 -26.38 -12.03
CA LYS A 628 17.53 -26.96 -13.17
C LYS A 628 17.27 -26.21 -14.50
N ASP A 629 16.13 -25.52 -14.58
CA ASP A 629 15.71 -24.75 -15.75
C ASP A 629 16.15 -23.27 -15.66
N SER A 630 16.88 -22.88 -14.61
CA SER A 630 17.41 -21.52 -14.48
C SER A 630 18.48 -21.25 -15.57
N PRO A 631 18.49 -20.05 -16.16
CA PRO A 631 19.50 -19.66 -17.14
C PRO A 631 20.93 -19.87 -16.63
N SER A 632 21.82 -20.35 -17.51
CA SER A 632 23.20 -20.73 -17.14
C SER A 632 24.01 -19.57 -16.53
N ASN A 633 23.77 -18.34 -16.97
CA ASN A 633 24.38 -17.13 -16.39
C ASN A 633 23.96 -16.90 -14.92
N LYS A 634 22.69 -17.16 -14.57
CA LYS A 634 22.22 -17.07 -13.18
C LYS A 634 22.81 -18.16 -12.30
N LEU A 635 23.01 -19.36 -12.85
CA LEU A 635 23.67 -20.47 -12.14
C LEU A 635 25.17 -20.20 -11.91
N LEU A 636 25.82 -19.49 -12.84
CA LEU A 636 27.27 -19.25 -12.82
C LEU A 636 27.71 -18.31 -11.69
N PHE A 637 26.92 -17.27 -11.40
CA PHE A 637 27.18 -16.27 -10.35
C PHE A 637 26.25 -16.40 -9.14
N ALA A 638 25.49 -17.48 -9.05
CA ALA A 638 24.50 -17.75 -8.00
C ALA A 638 25.02 -17.52 -6.57
N LYS A 639 26.26 -17.94 -6.29
CA LYS A 639 26.90 -17.82 -4.97
C LYS A 639 27.42 -16.43 -4.66
N ASP A 640 27.77 -15.66 -5.69
CA ASP A 640 28.35 -14.33 -5.55
C ASP A 640 27.24 -13.25 -5.43
N LEU A 641 26.06 -13.53 -5.98
CA LEU A 641 24.91 -12.61 -5.98
C LEU A 641 24.53 -12.05 -4.60
N PRO A 642 24.45 -12.83 -3.51
CA PRO A 642 24.16 -12.28 -2.18
C PRO A 642 25.19 -11.23 -1.76
N THR A 643 26.49 -11.49 -1.95
CA THR A 643 27.56 -10.53 -1.66
C THR A 643 27.42 -9.26 -2.50
N TYR A 644 27.09 -9.40 -3.78
CA TYR A 644 26.89 -8.24 -4.66
C TYR A 644 25.65 -7.42 -4.29
N ARG A 645 24.56 -8.06 -3.85
CA ARG A 645 23.38 -7.37 -3.30
C ARG A 645 23.74 -6.58 -2.07
N ASP A 646 24.49 -7.18 -1.14
CA ASP A 646 24.94 -6.50 0.06
C ASP A 646 25.80 -5.27 -0.27
N MET A 647 26.67 -5.34 -1.28
CA MET A 647 27.41 -4.17 -1.76
C MET A 647 26.49 -3.06 -2.29
N VAL A 648 25.45 -3.38 -3.07
CA VAL A 648 24.49 -2.38 -3.56
C VAL A 648 23.72 -1.73 -2.40
N ILE A 649 23.27 -2.52 -1.43
CA ILE A 649 22.57 -2.02 -0.24
C ILE A 649 23.49 -1.10 0.56
N GLN A 650 24.73 -1.52 0.81
CA GLN A 650 25.73 -0.73 1.53
C GLN A 650 26.07 0.56 0.79
N PHE A 651 26.17 0.52 -0.53
CA PHE A 651 26.38 1.71 -1.36
C PHE A 651 25.26 2.74 -1.16
N TYR A 652 24.00 2.32 -1.26
CA TYR A 652 22.86 3.23 -1.07
C TYR A 652 22.80 3.79 0.35
N GLN A 653 23.12 2.99 1.36
CA GLN A 653 23.23 3.43 2.74
C GLN A 653 24.36 4.45 2.90
N ALA A 654 25.55 4.18 2.37
CA ALA A 654 26.69 5.08 2.44
C ALA A 654 26.40 6.43 1.76
N VAL A 655 25.76 6.43 0.58
CA VAL A 655 25.35 7.68 -0.10
C VAL A 655 24.33 8.45 0.75
N SER A 656 23.40 7.78 1.41
CA SER A 656 22.42 8.45 2.29
C SER A 656 23.08 9.16 3.49
N GLN A 657 24.21 8.65 3.98
CA GLN A 657 24.96 9.24 5.10
C GLN A 657 25.86 10.42 4.70
N LEU A 658 26.07 10.65 3.40
CA LEU A 658 26.81 11.82 2.94
C LEU A 658 26.05 13.12 3.29
N PRO A 659 26.76 14.24 3.50
CA PRO A 659 26.14 15.55 3.65
C PRO A 659 25.19 15.87 2.49
N GLN A 660 24.10 16.59 2.79
CA GLN A 660 23.16 17.02 1.78
C GLN A 660 23.82 18.02 0.83
N VAL A 661 23.70 17.77 -0.47
CA VAL A 661 24.21 18.67 -1.52
C VAL A 661 23.20 19.79 -1.74
N SER A 662 23.64 21.04 -1.59
CA SER A 662 22.76 22.19 -1.81
C SER A 662 22.49 22.44 -3.30
N ASP A 663 21.37 23.08 -3.63
CA ASP A 663 21.07 23.46 -5.01
C ASP A 663 22.15 24.39 -5.61
N GLN A 664 22.75 25.25 -4.78
CA GLN A 664 23.84 26.14 -5.18
C GLN A 664 25.13 25.37 -5.52
N GLU A 665 25.48 24.38 -4.70
CA GLU A 665 26.63 23.51 -4.93
C GLU A 665 26.46 22.70 -6.21
N LEU A 666 25.29 22.08 -6.41
CA LEU A 666 24.99 21.36 -7.65
C LEU A 666 25.06 22.29 -8.86
N SER A 667 24.46 23.49 -8.77
CA SER A 667 24.50 24.46 -9.87
C SER A 667 25.93 24.89 -10.20
N THR A 668 26.78 25.07 -9.19
CA THR A 668 28.19 25.44 -9.38
C THR A 668 28.96 24.32 -10.08
N SER A 669 28.77 23.07 -9.68
CA SER A 669 29.38 21.91 -10.33
C SER A 669 28.91 21.76 -11.80
N MET A 670 27.62 21.97 -12.07
CA MET A 670 27.08 21.94 -13.44
C MET A 670 27.59 23.09 -14.31
N GLN A 671 27.81 24.27 -13.73
CA GLN A 671 28.37 25.41 -14.43
C GLN A 671 29.82 25.15 -14.86
N GLN A 672 30.63 24.53 -14.00
CA GLN A 672 32.00 24.14 -14.33
C GLN A 672 32.02 23.18 -15.54
N LEU A 673 31.18 22.15 -15.52
CA LEU A 673 31.03 21.22 -16.64
C LEU A 673 30.54 21.94 -17.90
N SER A 674 29.61 22.90 -17.78
CA SER A 674 29.11 23.66 -18.93
C SER A 674 30.24 24.39 -19.66
N VAL A 675 31.16 25.00 -18.91
CA VAL A 675 32.30 25.74 -19.48
C VAL A 675 33.28 24.82 -20.20
N GLU A 676 33.54 23.63 -19.64
CA GLU A 676 34.41 22.62 -20.26
C GLU A 676 33.84 22.12 -21.59
N GLN A 677 32.51 22.13 -21.74
CA GLN A 677 31.79 21.59 -22.89
C GLN A 677 31.41 22.63 -23.96
N LEU A 678 31.81 23.89 -23.79
CA LEU A 678 31.50 24.94 -24.76
C LEU A 678 32.22 24.69 -26.10
N ASN A 679 31.45 24.76 -27.20
CA ASN A 679 31.92 24.62 -28.58
C ASN A 679 32.42 23.22 -28.99
N GLU A 680 32.19 22.17 -28.19
CA GLU A 680 32.50 20.79 -28.61
C GLU A 680 31.54 20.25 -29.69
N PHE A 681 30.30 20.75 -29.73
CA PHE A 681 29.25 20.25 -30.63
C PHE A 681 28.63 21.36 -31.48
N ASP A 682 28.21 21.01 -32.70
CA ASP A 682 27.46 21.92 -33.57
C ASP A 682 25.99 21.98 -33.13
N THR A 683 25.69 22.91 -32.23
CA THR A 683 24.33 23.16 -31.71
C THR A 683 23.36 23.56 -32.80
N LEU A 684 23.82 24.20 -33.88
CA LEU A 684 22.98 24.61 -35.00
C LEU A 684 22.44 23.41 -35.78
N SER A 685 23.27 22.40 -36.02
CA SER A 685 22.83 21.15 -36.65
C SER A 685 21.85 20.38 -35.75
N ALA A 686 22.08 20.36 -34.42
CA ALA A 686 21.15 19.75 -33.48
C ALA A 686 19.78 20.47 -33.44
N LEU A 687 19.77 21.80 -33.49
CA LEU A 687 18.56 22.62 -33.58
C LEU A 687 17.76 22.33 -34.85
N LYS A 688 18.45 22.17 -36.00
CA LYS A 688 17.82 21.82 -37.28
C LYS A 688 17.11 20.47 -37.21
N GLU A 689 17.77 19.45 -36.68
CA GLU A 689 17.16 18.12 -36.48
C GLU A 689 16.00 18.16 -35.49
N LEU A 690 16.11 18.93 -34.41
CA LEU A 690 15.05 19.07 -33.42
C LEU A 690 13.82 19.80 -34.00
N TYR A 691 14.03 20.79 -34.88
CA TYR A 691 12.95 21.54 -35.52
C TYR A 691 12.09 20.70 -36.47
N ILE A 692 12.58 19.54 -36.95
CA ILE A 692 11.77 18.58 -37.71
C ILE A 692 10.58 18.11 -36.87
N TYR A 693 10.76 17.89 -35.56
CA TYR A 693 9.68 17.51 -34.65
C TYR A 693 8.70 18.66 -34.40
N VAL A 694 9.19 19.90 -34.33
CA VAL A 694 8.35 21.10 -34.26
C VAL A 694 7.46 21.19 -35.49
N SER A 695 8.03 20.99 -36.69
CA SER A 695 7.29 21.04 -37.95
C SER A 695 6.25 19.92 -38.04
N LYS A 696 6.60 18.70 -37.58
CA LYS A 696 5.72 17.54 -37.59
C LYS A 696 4.53 17.68 -36.63
N TYR A 697 4.72 18.29 -35.47
CA TYR A 697 3.71 18.41 -34.42
C TYR A 697 3.26 19.86 -34.18
N ARG A 698 3.37 20.72 -35.21
CA ARG A 698 3.15 22.17 -35.10
C ARG A 698 1.80 22.52 -34.49
N GLU A 699 0.73 21.93 -35.00
CA GLU A 699 -0.63 22.20 -34.52
C GLU A 699 -0.79 21.85 -33.04
N GLN A 700 -0.29 20.69 -32.63
CA GLN A 700 -0.39 20.23 -31.24
C GLN A 700 0.45 21.11 -30.30
N ILE A 701 1.62 21.57 -30.75
CA ILE A 701 2.49 22.46 -29.98
C ILE A 701 1.83 23.84 -29.81
N ILE A 702 1.22 24.39 -30.86
CA ILE A 702 0.48 25.65 -30.77
C ILE A 702 -0.70 25.52 -29.80
N VAL A 703 -1.47 24.43 -29.88
CA VAL A 703 -2.58 24.14 -28.94
C VAL A 703 -2.06 24.00 -27.51
N GLY A 704 -0.95 23.28 -27.30
CA GLY A 704 -0.31 23.14 -25.99
C GLY A 704 0.20 24.47 -25.40
N LEU A 705 0.37 25.49 -26.25
CA LEU A 705 0.80 26.84 -25.90
C LEU A 705 -0.35 27.86 -25.84
N GLU A 706 -1.63 27.45 -25.98
CA GLU A 706 -2.79 28.38 -26.02
C GLU A 706 -2.86 29.33 -24.82
N ASN A 707 -2.52 28.87 -23.61
CA ASN A 707 -2.47 29.71 -22.40
C ASN A 707 -1.25 30.66 -22.36
N LYS A 708 -0.37 30.61 -23.36
CA LYS A 708 0.90 31.33 -23.46
C LYS A 708 1.05 31.93 -24.87
N MET A 709 0.03 32.65 -25.35
CA MET A 709 -0.07 33.17 -26.74
C MET A 709 1.20 33.87 -27.26
N HIS A 710 1.95 34.58 -26.41
CA HIS A 710 3.22 35.21 -26.80
C HIS A 710 4.31 34.21 -27.22
N LEU A 711 4.35 33.01 -26.60
CA LEU A 711 5.30 31.95 -27.00
C LEU A 711 4.88 31.28 -28.31
N ALA A 712 3.58 31.10 -28.53
CA ALA A 712 3.05 30.60 -29.79
C ALA A 712 3.39 31.56 -30.95
N HIS A 713 3.19 32.86 -30.76
CA HIS A 713 3.57 33.87 -31.76
C HIS A 713 5.09 33.89 -32.03
N LYS A 714 5.92 33.70 -31.00
CA LYS A 714 7.37 33.58 -31.20
C LYS A 714 7.75 32.33 -31.99
N LEU A 715 7.04 31.22 -31.81
CA LEU A 715 7.25 30.00 -32.60
C LEU A 715 6.84 30.20 -34.06
N ASP A 716 5.72 30.90 -34.30
CA ASP A 716 5.29 31.24 -35.66
C ASP A 716 6.28 32.19 -36.35
N ASN A 717 6.87 33.14 -35.61
CA ASN A 717 7.94 34.01 -36.14
C ASN A 717 9.17 33.21 -36.60
N VAL A 718 9.51 32.10 -35.92
CA VAL A 718 10.59 31.19 -36.37
C VAL A 718 10.22 30.58 -37.72
N ALA A 719 8.98 30.10 -37.89
CA ALA A 719 8.50 29.53 -39.14
C ALA A 719 8.47 30.58 -40.28
N CYS A 720 7.99 31.80 -40.01
CA CYS A 720 8.00 32.89 -40.98
C CYS A 720 9.42 33.28 -41.41
N THR A 721 10.38 33.29 -40.46
CA THR A 721 11.79 33.55 -40.75
C THR A 721 12.38 32.45 -41.67
N LEU A 722 11.99 31.19 -41.49
CA LEU A 722 12.40 30.07 -42.35
C LEU A 722 11.83 30.15 -43.77
N GLU A 723 10.57 30.57 -43.89
CA GLU A 723 9.85 30.70 -45.17
C GLU A 723 10.30 31.94 -45.97
N GLY A 724 11.06 32.85 -45.35
CA GLY A 724 11.68 34.00 -46.01
C GLY A 724 10.71 35.13 -46.31
N ASP A 725 9.59 35.22 -45.58
CA ASP A 725 8.58 36.26 -45.81
C ASP A 725 9.06 37.62 -45.25
N PRO A 726 9.27 38.66 -46.10
CA PRO A 726 9.80 39.95 -45.65
C PRO A 726 8.85 40.78 -44.76
N ALA A 727 7.65 40.28 -44.47
CA ALA A 727 6.60 41.03 -43.80
C ALA A 727 6.65 41.04 -42.25
N ALA A 728 7.56 40.30 -41.62
CA ALA A 728 7.61 40.15 -40.15
C ALA A 728 8.73 40.95 -39.46
N VAL A 729 9.15 42.08 -40.04
CA VAL A 729 9.85 43.14 -39.29
C VAL A 729 8.83 44.24 -38.97
N CYS A 730 8.03 44.06 -37.92
CA CYS A 730 7.33 45.13 -37.21
C CYS A 730 7.03 44.70 -35.77
#